data_AF-A0A7C3Y9U4-F1
#
_entry.id   AF-A0A7C3Y9U4-F1
#
_cell.length_a   1.000
_cell.length_b   1.000
_cell.length_c   1.000
_cell.angle_alpha   90.00
_cell.angle_beta   90.00
_cell.angle_gamma   90.00
#
_symmetry.space_group_name_H-M   'P 1'
#
loop_
_entity.id
_entity.type
_entity.pdbx_description
1 polymer ?
#
loop_
_entity_poly.entity_id
_entity_poly.type
_entity_poly.pdbx_seq_one_letter_code
_entity_poly.pdbx_strand_id
1 'polypeptide(L)'
;MWIRQRNEAMGKNWPHCLRLTNAGSILPRRSACASFPGQEGVPSRPCGSANLHCFCRWLMPVLSVMAVLLILALGAVTALADTTPTPTPHYRVFLPIIVKDNAPAQPVTVTFQYGNNNYMGVTDTYISSYGDPYAPHGYEPILAVRWQRSQVADAEAGLMRFDLTSIPASALVQSATLKLYVTDRTNVNPMTLSAFGVLRPWALAEANWYSATLTSAWAAPGCNGIGSDRQGLATSSADLWDVGMWIELPVTPLVQEWVHNPSVNYGLALKPTGTSATPSVRYELAASLYPDTALRPILTVTYILLPPPPPTVAPTTATPTPTPTTPSGLPTPTATASPTPSPTWTPLPSWWSTNYSYRRRLLVQAADGYAIAAGYAVSLTLDTDQLIADGKLRPDRRDWRIVAWNGLTWMELDRHVVSARETWFSTVRPIPSDAGDDLYYVYYGNPQENTEPRDDKNNIYAFYDDFDTYDANKWPWPPPTGVEVSGGVITVTAYNPSGGPADSCPGAYDCMLSRQTFGLGYQVEERARHPDYVYGKYHDADQGFSDDGHTNEAKMRSYNVAQFQRVNRDGTASVVMQCCKPANTDWHIFRVTRLDASRILFQVDDSPVDISTTHLPLIPLSVHIRAYSSEPFEPSRNVVDWIKVRPVVAVEPTVTWGSEEMAIFTP
;
A
#
# COMPACT_ATOMS: atom_id res chain seq x y z
N MET A 1 21.07 -4.64 -68.01
CA MET A 1 20.82 -4.05 -69.35
C MET A 1 19.42 -4.48 -69.81
N TRP A 2 18.84 -3.80 -70.81
CA TRP A 2 17.39 -3.76 -71.08
C TRP A 2 16.73 -5.04 -71.70
N ILE A 3 15.54 -5.40 -71.20
CA ILE A 3 14.27 -5.72 -71.93
C ILE A 3 14.27 -6.88 -72.98
N ARG A 4 13.36 -7.88 -72.96
CA ARG A 4 11.95 -7.78 -73.49
C ARG A 4 11.07 -9.06 -73.30
N GLN A 5 9.76 -8.86 -73.57
CA GLN A 5 8.63 -9.80 -73.79
C GLN A 5 7.93 -10.34 -72.52
N ARG A 6 6.60 -10.33 -72.30
CA ARG A 6 5.30 -10.00 -72.99
C ARG A 6 4.39 -11.24 -73.12
N ASN A 7 3.16 -11.11 -72.59
CA ASN A 7 1.81 -11.49 -73.10
C ASN A 7 0.87 -11.65 -71.87
N GLU A 8 -0.44 -11.37 -71.84
CA GLU A 8 -1.48 -10.88 -72.78
C GLU A 8 -2.59 -10.18 -71.93
N ALA A 9 -3.19 -9.03 -72.32
CA ALA A 9 -4.51 -8.86 -72.99
C ALA A 9 -5.74 -9.35 -72.17
N MET A 10 -6.90 -8.68 -71.98
CA MET A 10 -7.59 -7.45 -72.51
C MET A 10 -8.46 -6.82 -71.35
N GLY A 11 -9.20 -5.70 -71.43
CA GLY A 11 -9.36 -4.60 -72.41
C GLY A 11 -10.82 -4.05 -72.53
N LYS A 12 -11.00 -2.72 -72.73
CA LYS A 12 -12.25 -1.93 -73.04
C LYS A 12 -13.18 -1.55 -71.85
N ASN A 13 -13.88 -0.39 -71.79
CA ASN A 13 -13.90 0.85 -72.61
C ASN A 13 -14.50 2.06 -71.83
N TRP A 14 -14.18 3.30 -72.25
CA TRP A 14 -14.76 4.62 -71.84
C TRP A 14 -15.95 5.02 -72.78
N PRO A 15 -16.85 6.04 -72.51
CA PRO A 15 -16.53 7.49 -72.60
C PRO A 15 -17.40 8.51 -71.77
N HIS A 16 -17.22 9.80 -72.12
CA HIS A 16 -17.55 11.07 -71.43
C HIS A 16 -19.02 11.56 -71.33
N CYS A 17 -19.24 12.43 -70.32
CA CYS A 17 -20.04 13.69 -70.26
C CYS A 17 -21.48 13.82 -70.86
N LEU A 18 -22.45 14.24 -70.03
CA LEU A 18 -23.33 15.40 -70.33
C LEU A 18 -24.01 16.02 -69.07
N ARG A 19 -24.83 17.05 -69.30
CA ARG A 19 -25.17 18.26 -68.49
C ARG A 19 -26.57 18.26 -67.81
N LEU A 20 -26.73 19.10 -66.76
CA LEU A 20 -27.97 19.81 -66.29
C LEU A 20 -29.10 18.91 -65.67
N THR A 21 -29.99 19.31 -64.75
CA THR A 21 -30.31 20.62 -64.09
C THR A 21 -31.12 20.44 -62.78
N ASN A 22 -31.11 21.47 -61.91
CA ASN A 22 -32.16 21.88 -60.93
C ASN A 22 -32.50 20.98 -59.72
N ALA A 23 -32.96 21.51 -58.57
CA ALA A 23 -32.86 22.86 -57.98
C ALA A 23 -33.34 22.84 -56.51
N GLY A 24 -32.88 23.81 -55.71
CA GLY A 24 -33.45 24.18 -54.40
C GLY A 24 -32.60 23.79 -53.19
N SER A 25 -32.16 24.68 -52.28
CA SER A 25 -32.15 26.14 -52.20
C SER A 25 -31.64 26.52 -50.80
N ILE A 26 -30.76 27.56 -50.71
CA ILE A 26 -30.75 28.62 -49.66
C ILE A 26 -30.26 28.19 -48.25
N LEU A 27 -29.28 28.82 -47.57
CA LEU A 27 -28.48 30.05 -47.79
C LEU A 27 -27.17 30.01 -46.96
N PRO A 28 -26.08 30.73 -47.35
CA PRO A 28 -24.91 30.96 -46.48
C PRO A 28 -24.58 32.44 -46.16
N ARG A 29 -23.94 32.65 -44.99
CA ARG A 29 -22.97 33.69 -44.56
C ARG A 29 -23.00 35.15 -45.09
N ARG A 30 -22.96 36.05 -44.08
CA ARG A 30 -22.06 37.23 -43.86
C ARG A 30 -22.44 38.67 -44.28
N SER A 31 -22.44 39.52 -43.23
CA SER A 31 -21.71 40.82 -43.10
C SER A 31 -22.37 42.16 -43.49
N ALA A 32 -21.82 43.23 -42.85
CA ALA A 32 -22.09 44.68 -42.99
C ALA A 32 -23.32 45.23 -42.22
N CYS A 33 -23.35 46.46 -41.66
CA CYS A 33 -22.30 47.46 -41.37
C CYS A 33 -22.83 48.57 -40.41
N ALA A 34 -21.93 49.32 -39.75
CA ALA A 34 -22.07 50.74 -39.33
C ALA A 34 -23.16 51.12 -38.27
N SER A 35 -23.08 52.18 -37.44
CA SER A 35 -21.98 53.10 -37.04
C SER A 35 -22.47 54.17 -36.01
N PHE A 36 -21.56 54.79 -35.24
CA PHE A 36 -21.70 56.04 -34.43
C PHE A 36 -22.53 55.99 -33.11
N PRO A 37 -22.32 56.92 -32.12
CA PRO A 37 -21.05 57.11 -31.39
C PRO A 37 -21.20 57.42 -29.87
N GLY A 38 -20.07 57.50 -29.15
CA GLY A 38 -19.89 58.47 -28.06
C GLY A 38 -19.55 57.95 -26.65
N GLN A 39 -18.27 57.76 -26.35
CA GLN A 39 -17.43 58.75 -25.65
C GLN A 39 -16.04 58.15 -25.29
N GLU A 40 -14.98 58.82 -25.72
CA GLU A 40 -13.61 58.62 -25.22
C GLU A 40 -13.31 59.64 -24.10
N GLY A 41 -12.40 59.31 -23.17
CA GLY A 41 -12.10 60.17 -22.02
C GLY A 41 -10.93 59.73 -21.12
N VAL A 42 -9.83 59.29 -21.72
CA VAL A 42 -8.50 59.00 -21.10
C VAL A 42 -7.77 60.36 -20.82
N PRO A 43 -6.72 60.54 -19.97
CA PRO A 43 -5.92 59.63 -19.12
C PRO A 43 -5.70 60.03 -17.63
N SER A 44 -5.02 59.14 -16.91
CA SER A 44 -4.19 59.36 -15.71
C SER A 44 -3.28 60.61 -15.69
N ARG A 45 -3.10 61.24 -14.51
CA ARG A 45 -1.86 61.95 -14.09
C ARG A 45 -1.67 61.98 -12.55
N PRO A 46 -0.45 62.29 -12.04
CA PRO A 46 0.02 61.80 -10.73
C PRO A 46 0.42 62.90 -9.70
N CYS A 47 0.70 62.45 -8.47
CA CYS A 47 1.70 62.93 -7.49
C CYS A 47 1.80 61.82 -6.41
N GLY A 48 2.93 61.39 -5.85
CA GLY A 48 4.13 62.13 -5.44
C GLY A 48 3.94 62.59 -3.98
N SER A 49 4.75 62.21 -2.98
CA SER A 49 6.03 61.47 -2.98
C SER A 49 6.40 60.94 -1.58
N ALA A 50 7.16 59.83 -1.50
CA ALA A 50 7.92 59.42 -0.31
C ALA A 50 9.09 58.49 -0.71
N ASN A 51 10.21 59.11 -1.10
CA ASN A 51 11.51 58.49 -1.30
C ASN A 51 12.22 58.27 0.07
N LEU A 52 13.29 57.48 0.24
CA LEU A 52 13.90 56.35 -0.50
C LEU A 52 15.20 55.97 0.26
N HIS A 53 15.50 54.65 0.43
CA HIS A 53 16.84 54.09 0.73
C HIS A 53 17.55 54.52 2.05
N CYS A 54 18.63 53.87 2.54
CA CYS A 54 19.13 52.48 2.57
C CYS A 54 20.38 52.49 3.47
N PHE A 55 20.67 51.45 4.27
CA PHE A 55 22.04 50.92 4.45
C PHE A 55 22.05 49.64 5.34
N CYS A 56 22.51 48.51 4.75
CA CYS A 56 23.47 47.50 5.27
C CYS A 56 23.96 47.58 6.75
N ARG A 57 24.28 46.48 7.49
CA ARG A 57 24.36 45.01 7.22
C ARG A 57 24.77 44.23 8.53
N TRP A 58 24.56 42.90 8.57
CA TRP A 58 25.30 41.84 9.33
C TRP A 58 25.13 41.53 10.85
N LEU A 59 24.98 40.20 11.11
CA LEU A 59 25.48 39.33 12.21
C LEU A 59 24.78 39.22 13.60
N MET A 60 25.10 38.13 14.31
CA MET A 60 24.25 37.33 15.23
C MET A 60 25.00 36.93 16.56
N PRO A 61 24.55 36.03 17.48
CA PRO A 61 24.46 36.31 18.94
C PRO A 61 25.30 35.40 19.89
N VAL A 62 25.24 35.62 21.23
CA VAL A 62 25.79 34.71 22.30
C VAL A 62 24.93 34.71 23.60
N LEU A 63 25.06 33.65 24.43
CA LEU A 63 24.20 33.17 25.54
C LEU A 63 24.53 33.66 27.01
N SER A 64 23.63 33.30 27.96
CA SER A 64 23.88 32.52 29.24
C SER A 64 23.74 33.13 30.69
N VAL A 65 22.88 32.46 31.51
CA VAL A 65 23.15 31.83 32.86
C VAL A 65 23.01 32.57 34.24
N MET A 66 21.99 32.13 35.02
CA MET A 66 21.91 31.72 36.48
C MET A 66 22.06 32.63 37.75
N ALA A 67 21.23 32.28 38.76
CA ALA A 67 21.37 32.36 40.24
C ALA A 67 21.22 33.75 40.94
N VAL A 68 20.87 33.93 42.25
CA VAL A 68 21.09 33.16 43.51
C VAL A 68 19.93 33.34 44.55
N LEU A 69 19.78 32.40 45.51
CA LEU A 69 18.82 32.34 46.65
C LEU A 69 19.37 32.92 48.00
N LEU A 70 18.50 33.27 48.97
CA LEU A 70 18.88 33.40 50.40
C LEU A 70 17.78 33.11 51.47
N ILE A 71 17.85 31.89 52.05
CA ILE A 71 17.77 31.46 53.48
C ILE A 71 16.70 32.01 54.48
N LEU A 72 15.83 31.07 54.91
CA LEU A 72 15.24 30.73 56.23
C LEU A 72 15.38 31.62 57.50
N ALA A 73 14.29 31.67 58.30
CA ALA A 73 14.31 31.73 59.78
C ALA A 73 13.02 31.15 60.43
N LEU A 74 13.14 30.58 61.65
CA LEU A 74 12.05 30.01 62.48
C LEU A 74 11.47 31.06 63.47
N GLY A 75 10.28 30.81 64.03
CA GLY A 75 9.89 31.40 65.33
C GLY A 75 8.39 31.40 65.64
N ALA A 76 7.95 30.62 66.63
CA ALA A 76 6.54 30.51 67.03
C ALA A 76 6.04 31.66 67.93
N VAL A 77 4.73 31.91 67.92
CA VAL A 77 4.01 32.63 68.99
C VAL A 77 2.78 31.82 69.40
N THR A 78 2.57 31.72 70.72
CA THR A 78 1.51 30.96 71.38
C THR A 78 0.13 31.64 71.31
N ALA A 79 -0.93 30.86 71.15
CA ALA A 79 -2.31 31.27 71.44
C ALA A 79 -3.01 30.24 72.35
N LEU A 80 -3.92 30.72 73.20
CA LEU A 80 -4.49 29.99 74.33
C LEU A 80 -5.63 29.04 73.95
N ALA A 81 -5.92 28.11 74.86
CA ALA A 81 -6.95 27.09 74.69
C ALA A 81 -8.37 27.66 74.72
N ASP A 82 -9.24 27.07 73.89
CA ASP A 82 -10.69 27.05 74.07
C ASP A 82 -11.16 25.59 74.06
N THR A 83 -12.11 25.23 74.92
CA THR A 83 -12.47 23.85 75.23
C THR A 83 -13.91 23.55 74.83
N THR A 84 -14.10 22.85 73.71
CA THR A 84 -15.37 22.18 73.38
C THR A 84 -15.11 20.72 72.99
N PRO A 85 -16.02 19.78 73.33
CA PRO A 85 -15.73 18.35 73.27
C PRO A 85 -15.76 17.80 71.84
N THR A 86 -14.69 17.08 71.48
CA THR A 86 -14.48 16.49 70.16
C THR A 86 -15.34 15.24 69.94
N PRO A 87 -16.08 15.10 68.81
CA PRO A 87 -16.64 13.82 68.41
C PRO A 87 -15.52 12.87 67.95
N THR A 88 -15.57 11.62 68.41
CA THR A 88 -14.52 10.61 68.19
C THR A 88 -14.23 10.38 66.69
N PRO A 89 -13.00 10.59 66.20
CA PRO A 89 -12.67 10.27 64.82
C PRO A 89 -12.56 8.75 64.65
N HIS A 90 -13.53 8.16 63.93
CA HIS A 90 -13.32 6.82 63.38
C HIS A 90 -12.20 6.90 62.33
N TYR A 91 -11.02 6.44 62.72
CA TYR A 91 -9.84 6.41 61.86
C TYR A 91 -10.02 5.36 60.76
N ARG A 92 -10.74 5.73 59.69
CA ARG A 92 -10.67 5.00 58.42
C ARG A 92 -9.26 5.22 57.88
N VAL A 93 -8.43 4.19 58.03
CA VAL A 93 -7.15 4.09 57.32
C VAL A 93 -7.46 4.05 55.82
N PHE A 94 -7.50 5.23 55.20
CA PHE A 94 -7.25 5.32 53.77
C PHE A 94 -5.77 5.01 53.59
N LEU A 95 -5.47 3.71 53.44
CA LEU A 95 -4.31 3.30 52.67
C LEU A 95 -4.44 4.04 51.33
N PRO A 96 -3.49 4.88 50.92
CA PRO A 96 -3.42 5.22 49.52
C PRO A 96 -3.28 3.89 48.79
N ILE A 97 -4.25 3.58 47.93
CA ILE A 97 -3.98 2.61 46.88
C ILE A 97 -2.93 3.32 46.02
N ILE A 98 -1.66 3.03 46.33
CA ILE A 98 -0.60 3.17 45.37
C ILE A 98 -0.97 2.19 44.28
N VAL A 99 -1.75 2.69 43.32
CA VAL A 99 -1.72 2.16 41.97
C VAL A 99 -0.24 2.26 41.63
N LYS A 100 0.46 1.12 41.65
CA LYS A 100 1.77 1.09 41.03
C LYS A 100 1.51 1.53 39.61
N ASP A 101 2.11 2.65 39.21
CA ASP A 101 2.25 2.94 37.79
C ASP A 101 2.76 1.64 37.16
N ASN A 102 1.99 1.11 36.22
CA ASN A 102 2.43 -0.03 35.44
C ASN A 102 3.68 0.45 34.72
N ALA A 103 4.85 0.08 35.24
CA ALA A 103 6.13 0.49 34.68
C ALA A 103 6.09 0.21 33.18
N PRO A 104 6.51 1.18 32.32
CA PRO A 104 6.38 1.03 30.88
C PRO A 104 6.99 -0.30 30.47
N ALA A 105 6.20 -1.11 29.75
CA ALA A 105 6.56 -2.49 29.45
C ALA A 105 7.94 -2.52 28.77
N GLN A 106 8.93 -3.06 29.47
CA GLN A 106 10.31 -2.98 29.03
C GLN A 106 10.52 -3.87 27.80
N PRO A 107 11.21 -3.38 26.75
CA PRO A 107 11.52 -4.21 25.58
C PRO A 107 12.46 -5.35 25.96
N VAL A 108 12.07 -6.56 25.58
CA VAL A 108 12.85 -7.79 25.70
C VAL A 108 13.34 -8.16 24.31
N THR A 109 14.65 -8.27 24.13
CA THR A 109 15.26 -8.73 22.88
C THR A 109 15.72 -10.18 23.03
N VAL A 110 15.33 -11.02 22.07
CA VAL A 110 15.72 -12.44 21.97
C VAL A 110 16.37 -12.67 20.60
N THR A 111 17.42 -13.48 20.57
CA THR A 111 18.14 -13.84 19.35
C THR A 111 18.05 -15.34 19.12
N PHE A 112 17.53 -15.72 17.96
CA PHE A 112 17.39 -17.09 17.49
C PHE A 112 18.47 -17.40 16.45
N GLN A 113 19.37 -18.34 16.76
CA GLN A 113 20.41 -18.82 15.85
C GLN A 113 20.72 -20.28 16.21
N TYR A 114 20.77 -21.17 15.21
CA TYR A 114 20.88 -22.61 15.45
C TYR A 114 22.22 -22.99 16.12
N GLY A 115 22.14 -23.61 17.29
CA GLY A 115 23.26 -23.97 18.15
C GLY A 115 23.70 -22.88 19.13
N ASN A 116 23.22 -21.64 19.00
CA ASN A 116 23.49 -20.57 19.97
C ASN A 116 22.56 -20.71 21.18
N ASN A 117 23.09 -20.60 22.41
CA ASN A 117 22.33 -20.77 23.66
C ASN A 117 21.44 -22.05 23.71
N ASN A 118 21.86 -23.14 23.05
CA ASN A 118 21.11 -24.38 22.85
C ASN A 118 19.79 -24.24 22.06
N TYR A 119 19.57 -23.14 21.34
CA TYR A 119 18.43 -23.01 20.44
C TYR A 119 18.62 -23.86 19.20
N MET A 120 17.71 -24.81 18.96
CA MET A 120 17.74 -25.76 17.83
C MET A 120 16.56 -25.57 16.88
N GLY A 121 15.75 -24.53 17.08
CA GLY A 121 14.44 -24.34 16.45
C GLY A 121 14.46 -23.83 14.99
N VAL A 122 15.57 -23.99 14.26
CA VAL A 122 15.62 -23.59 12.84
C VAL A 122 15.36 -24.81 11.95
N THR A 123 14.52 -24.64 10.94
CA THR A 123 14.29 -25.60 9.87
C THR A 123 14.53 -24.88 8.54
N ASP A 124 15.53 -25.29 7.76
CA ASP A 124 15.82 -24.67 6.47
C ASP A 124 16.35 -25.66 5.40
N THR A 125 16.04 -25.34 4.15
CA THR A 125 16.42 -26.10 2.94
C THR A 125 16.33 -25.17 1.74
N TYR A 126 16.89 -25.53 0.59
CA TYR A 126 16.51 -24.91 -0.68
C TYR A 126 15.78 -25.91 -1.59
N ILE A 127 15.09 -25.37 -2.58
CA ILE A 127 14.43 -26.11 -3.65
C ILE A 127 14.99 -25.63 -4.99
N SER A 128 15.39 -26.55 -5.87
CA SER A 128 16.14 -26.26 -7.09
C SER A 128 15.47 -26.85 -8.33
N SER A 129 15.30 -26.05 -9.38
CA SER A 129 14.91 -26.52 -10.71
C SER A 129 16.09 -27.09 -11.51
N TYR A 130 17.31 -27.01 -10.98
CA TYR A 130 18.55 -27.46 -11.61
C TYR A 130 18.95 -28.84 -11.09
N GLY A 131 19.60 -29.64 -11.94
CA GLY A 131 20.01 -30.99 -11.57
C GLY A 131 18.80 -31.94 -11.53
N ASP A 132 18.50 -32.48 -10.35
CA ASP A 132 17.30 -33.27 -10.10
C ASP A 132 16.26 -32.44 -9.33
N PRO A 133 15.21 -31.93 -10.00
CA PRO A 133 14.20 -31.08 -9.36
C PRO A 133 13.28 -31.83 -8.38
N TYR A 134 13.40 -33.15 -8.26
CA TYR A 134 12.71 -33.97 -7.26
C TYR A 134 13.55 -34.23 -6.01
N ALA A 135 14.84 -33.89 -6.02
CA ALA A 135 15.72 -34.03 -4.87
C ALA A 135 15.37 -32.99 -3.78
N PRO A 136 15.17 -33.40 -2.53
CA PRO A 136 15.12 -32.49 -1.39
C PRO A 136 16.54 -32.18 -0.89
N HIS A 137 16.81 -30.92 -0.54
CA HIS A 137 18.11 -30.44 -0.06
C HIS A 137 18.12 -30.17 1.46
N GLY A 138 17.29 -30.92 2.20
CA GLY A 138 17.22 -30.81 3.65
C GLY A 138 18.55 -31.16 4.31
N TYR A 139 18.88 -30.47 5.39
CA TYR A 139 20.13 -30.62 6.15
C TYR A 139 21.42 -30.22 5.42
N GLU A 140 21.35 -29.67 4.19
CA GLU A 140 22.52 -29.07 3.56
C GLU A 140 22.98 -27.82 4.35
N PRO A 141 24.29 -27.54 4.41
CA PRO A 141 24.82 -26.40 5.17
C PRO A 141 24.56 -25.04 4.51
N ILE A 142 23.99 -25.01 3.30
CA ILE A 142 23.79 -23.80 2.48
C ILE A 142 22.34 -23.68 1.98
N LEU A 143 21.94 -22.45 1.69
CA LEU A 143 20.70 -22.11 1.00
C LEU A 143 21.06 -21.50 -0.37
N ALA A 144 20.69 -22.18 -1.44
CA ALA A 144 20.89 -21.69 -2.80
C ALA A 144 19.72 -20.81 -3.25
N VAL A 145 20.05 -19.67 -3.87
CA VAL A 145 19.09 -18.78 -4.53
C VAL A 145 19.61 -18.40 -5.92
N ARG A 146 18.78 -18.55 -6.97
CA ARG A 146 19.21 -18.38 -8.37
C ARG A 146 18.16 -17.67 -9.21
N TRP A 147 18.57 -16.57 -9.83
CA TRP A 147 17.81 -15.91 -10.89
C TRP A 147 18.18 -16.51 -12.25
N GLN A 148 17.19 -16.77 -13.10
CA GLN A 148 17.41 -17.22 -14.47
C GLN A 148 16.79 -16.25 -15.48
N ARG A 149 17.65 -15.39 -16.05
CA ARG A 149 17.27 -14.37 -17.05
C ARG A 149 16.50 -14.94 -18.24
N SER A 150 16.89 -16.13 -18.74
CA SER A 150 16.27 -16.74 -19.93
C SER A 150 14.85 -17.26 -19.70
N GLN A 151 14.38 -17.32 -18.46
CA GLN A 151 13.01 -17.68 -18.09
C GLN A 151 12.28 -16.53 -17.37
N VAL A 152 12.99 -15.43 -17.05
CA VAL A 152 12.51 -14.31 -16.22
C VAL A 152 11.87 -14.83 -14.93
N ALA A 153 12.53 -15.79 -14.29
CA ALA A 153 12.02 -16.53 -13.15
C ALA A 153 13.15 -16.89 -12.17
N ASP A 154 12.75 -17.20 -10.94
CA ASP A 154 13.59 -17.93 -10.02
C ASP A 154 13.77 -19.38 -10.48
N ALA A 155 14.94 -19.93 -10.19
CA ALA A 155 15.29 -21.32 -10.46
C ALA A 155 15.77 -22.06 -9.20
N GLU A 156 16.16 -21.32 -8.16
CA GLU A 156 16.47 -21.87 -6.83
C GLU A 156 15.95 -20.88 -5.78
N ALA A 157 15.34 -21.40 -4.73
CA ALA A 157 14.78 -20.63 -3.64
C ALA A 157 15.06 -21.30 -2.28
N GLY A 158 15.39 -20.50 -1.27
CA GLY A 158 15.52 -20.96 0.10
C GLY A 158 14.15 -21.02 0.80
N LEU A 159 13.97 -21.99 1.70
CA LEU A 159 12.87 -22.10 2.64
C LEU A 159 13.44 -22.09 4.06
N MET A 160 12.90 -21.28 4.96
CA MET A 160 13.42 -21.14 6.32
C MET A 160 12.32 -20.85 7.33
N ARG A 161 12.31 -21.58 8.45
CA ARG A 161 11.39 -21.37 9.57
C ARG A 161 12.15 -21.35 10.89
N PHE A 162 11.76 -20.43 11.77
CA PHE A 162 12.17 -20.38 13.18
C PHE A 162 11.00 -20.82 14.08
N ASP A 163 11.28 -21.64 15.07
CA ASP A 163 10.41 -21.89 16.22
C ASP A 163 10.48 -20.67 17.16
N LEU A 164 9.33 -20.04 17.38
CA LEU A 164 9.20 -18.82 18.18
C LEU A 164 8.45 -19.06 19.51
N THR A 165 8.19 -20.33 19.87
CA THR A 165 7.36 -20.70 21.04
C THR A 165 7.91 -20.23 22.39
N SER A 166 9.17 -19.80 22.47
CA SER A 166 9.74 -19.15 23.66
C SER A 166 9.26 -17.70 23.86
N ILE A 167 8.67 -17.07 22.84
CA ILE A 167 7.99 -15.77 22.96
C ILE A 167 6.53 -16.04 23.31
N PRO A 168 5.99 -15.49 24.41
CA PRO A 168 4.57 -15.64 24.73
C PRO A 168 3.66 -15.09 23.62
N ALA A 169 2.60 -15.81 23.26
CA ALA A 169 1.69 -15.40 22.18
C ALA A 169 0.97 -14.07 22.41
N SER A 170 0.96 -13.56 23.65
CA SER A 170 0.46 -12.23 24.02
C SER A 170 1.50 -11.10 23.90
N ALA A 171 2.69 -11.39 23.36
CA ALA A 171 3.74 -10.39 23.16
C ALA A 171 3.45 -9.51 21.94
N LEU A 172 3.67 -8.20 22.09
CA LEU A 172 3.71 -7.25 20.99
C LEU A 172 5.14 -7.13 20.48
N VAL A 173 5.39 -7.62 19.27
CA VAL A 173 6.68 -7.55 18.59
C VAL A 173 6.88 -6.13 18.06
N GLN A 174 7.90 -5.45 18.58
CA GLN A 174 8.28 -4.09 18.15
C GLN A 174 9.16 -4.13 16.91
N SER A 175 10.06 -5.11 16.81
CA SER A 175 10.88 -5.34 15.63
C SER A 175 11.30 -6.81 15.52
N ALA A 176 11.42 -7.29 14.28
CA ALA A 176 12.11 -8.54 14.00
C ALA A 176 12.95 -8.41 12.73
N THR A 177 14.23 -8.78 12.82
CA THR A 177 15.19 -8.69 11.70
C THR A 177 15.87 -10.04 11.52
N LEU A 178 15.73 -10.61 10.32
CA LEU A 178 16.48 -11.78 9.88
C LEU A 178 17.80 -11.33 9.25
N LYS A 179 18.92 -11.89 9.70
CA LYS A 179 20.25 -11.70 9.13
C LYS A 179 20.72 -12.99 8.47
N LEU A 180 21.24 -12.88 7.26
CA LEU A 180 21.78 -13.99 6.47
C LEU A 180 23.18 -13.62 5.97
N TYR A 181 24.08 -14.61 5.94
CA TYR A 181 25.45 -14.43 5.48
C TYR A 181 25.65 -15.03 4.10
N VAL A 182 26.27 -14.27 3.19
CA VAL A 182 26.57 -14.71 1.81
C VAL A 182 27.88 -15.48 1.78
N THR A 183 27.84 -16.76 1.40
CA THR A 183 29.00 -17.66 1.42
C THR A 183 29.70 -17.77 0.08
N ASP A 184 28.94 -17.81 -1.04
CA ASP A 184 29.51 -17.95 -2.39
C ASP A 184 28.59 -17.37 -3.48
N ARG A 185 29.10 -17.19 -4.70
CA ARG A 185 28.34 -16.80 -5.90
C ARG A 185 28.95 -17.32 -7.20
N THR A 186 28.12 -17.68 -8.17
CA THR A 186 28.60 -18.24 -9.45
C THR A 186 29.27 -17.22 -10.38
N ASN A 187 29.00 -15.92 -10.21
CA ASN A 187 29.59 -14.83 -10.98
C ASN A 187 29.38 -13.48 -10.25
N VAL A 188 30.00 -12.41 -10.76
CA VAL A 188 30.03 -11.10 -10.09
C VAL A 188 28.76 -10.24 -10.24
N ASN A 189 27.69 -10.75 -10.86
CA ASN A 189 26.46 -9.97 -11.03
C ASN A 189 25.69 -9.84 -9.71
N PRO A 190 25.02 -8.70 -9.46
CA PRO A 190 24.15 -8.54 -8.30
C PRO A 190 22.81 -9.25 -8.48
N MET A 191 22.10 -9.46 -7.38
CA MET A 191 20.77 -10.07 -7.29
C MET A 191 19.98 -9.40 -6.16
N THR A 192 18.72 -9.04 -6.38
CA THR A 192 17.81 -8.71 -5.28
C THR A 192 17.23 -10.01 -4.70
N LEU A 193 17.35 -10.19 -3.39
CA LEU A 193 16.73 -11.28 -2.64
C LEU A 193 15.51 -10.75 -1.89
N SER A 194 14.36 -11.41 -2.06
CA SER A 194 13.09 -11.04 -1.43
C SER A 194 12.56 -12.16 -0.53
N ALA A 195 12.04 -11.80 0.64
CA ALA A 195 11.45 -12.72 1.60
C ALA A 195 9.91 -12.69 1.54
N PHE A 196 9.28 -13.83 1.38
CA PHE A 196 7.81 -13.99 1.32
C PHE A 196 7.34 -14.93 2.43
N GLY A 197 6.23 -14.62 3.11
CA GLY A 197 5.61 -15.56 4.05
C GLY A 197 5.08 -16.80 3.33
N VAL A 198 5.41 -18.00 3.80
CA VAL A 198 4.92 -19.27 3.27
C VAL A 198 3.54 -19.57 3.84
N LEU A 199 2.61 -20.01 2.99
CA LEU A 199 1.21 -20.29 3.31
C LEU A 199 0.88 -21.78 3.32
N ARG A 200 1.75 -22.62 2.73
CA ARG A 200 1.60 -24.09 2.69
C ARG A 200 2.58 -24.78 3.65
N PRO A 201 2.15 -25.79 4.43
CA PRO A 201 3.06 -26.65 5.19
C PRO A 201 4.06 -27.36 4.27
N TRP A 202 5.33 -27.40 4.65
CA TRP A 202 6.40 -28.15 3.99
C TRP A 202 7.25 -28.93 4.99
N ALA A 203 7.95 -29.95 4.51
CA ALA A 203 8.78 -30.82 5.33
C ALA A 203 10.25 -30.79 4.87
N LEU A 204 11.17 -30.63 5.83
CA LEU A 204 12.60 -30.42 5.63
C LEU A 204 13.25 -31.44 4.67
N ALA A 205 12.93 -32.72 4.83
CA ALA A 205 13.51 -33.82 4.07
C ALA A 205 12.70 -34.21 2.83
N GLU A 206 11.65 -33.45 2.48
CA GLU A 206 10.69 -33.80 1.41
C GLU A 206 10.48 -32.66 0.41
N ALA A 207 10.68 -31.41 0.84
CA ALA A 207 10.48 -30.24 0.00
C ALA A 207 11.50 -30.21 -1.15
N ASN A 208 10.99 -30.18 -2.38
CA ASN A 208 11.75 -30.07 -3.63
C ASN A 208 11.06 -29.05 -4.55
N TRP A 209 11.48 -28.95 -5.82
CA TRP A 209 10.95 -27.95 -6.74
C TRP A 209 9.46 -28.12 -7.04
N TYR A 210 8.96 -29.35 -7.07
CA TYR A 210 7.56 -29.64 -7.41
C TYR A 210 6.66 -29.87 -6.19
N SER A 211 7.23 -30.25 -5.05
CA SER A 211 6.48 -30.71 -3.87
C SER A 211 6.93 -30.05 -2.57
N ALA A 212 5.96 -29.73 -1.72
CA ALA A 212 6.18 -29.24 -0.34
C ALA A 212 6.37 -30.39 0.66
N THR A 213 5.67 -31.51 0.40
CA THR A 213 5.75 -32.78 1.12
C THR A 213 5.56 -33.93 0.11
N LEU A 214 5.83 -35.17 0.52
CA LEU A 214 5.62 -36.37 -0.31
C LEU A 214 4.17 -36.56 -0.80
N THR A 215 3.20 -35.88 -0.19
CA THR A 215 1.77 -35.96 -0.51
C THR A 215 1.15 -34.65 -0.98
N SER A 216 1.92 -33.55 -1.01
CA SER A 216 1.43 -32.20 -1.33
C SER A 216 2.38 -31.51 -2.32
N ALA A 217 1.95 -31.42 -3.57
CA ALA A 217 2.60 -30.58 -4.58
C ALA A 217 2.52 -29.10 -4.17
N TRP A 218 3.48 -28.27 -4.62
CA TRP A 218 3.27 -26.83 -4.67
C TRP A 218 2.16 -26.50 -5.69
N ALA A 219 1.38 -25.44 -5.48
CA ALA A 219 0.40 -24.96 -6.45
C ALA A 219 1.09 -24.40 -7.72
N ALA A 220 2.30 -23.85 -7.59
CA ALA A 220 3.22 -23.68 -8.71
C ALA A 220 4.67 -24.02 -8.31
N PRO A 221 5.47 -24.64 -9.21
CA PRO A 221 6.82 -25.10 -8.88
C PRO A 221 7.73 -23.99 -8.33
N GLY A 222 8.55 -24.35 -7.33
CA GLY A 222 9.40 -23.40 -6.61
C GLY A 222 8.68 -22.64 -5.49
N CYS A 223 7.59 -23.18 -4.92
CA CYS A 223 6.75 -22.45 -3.97
C CYS A 223 6.27 -21.10 -4.57
N ASN A 224 5.74 -21.15 -5.80
CA ASN A 224 5.37 -19.96 -6.57
C ASN A 224 3.85 -19.71 -6.67
N GLY A 225 3.01 -20.58 -6.10
CA GLY A 225 1.58 -20.33 -5.98
C GLY A 225 1.30 -19.14 -5.08
N ILE A 226 1.05 -17.97 -5.67
CA ILE A 226 0.65 -16.77 -4.92
C ILE A 226 -0.71 -17.03 -4.25
N GLY A 227 -0.81 -16.68 -2.96
CA GLY A 227 -2.00 -16.88 -2.15
C GLY A 227 -2.29 -18.33 -1.74
N SER A 228 -1.41 -19.28 -2.07
CA SER A 228 -1.59 -20.71 -1.78
C SER A 228 -0.33 -21.39 -1.26
N ASP A 229 0.82 -21.17 -1.91
CA ASP A 229 2.13 -21.62 -1.44
C ASP A 229 2.83 -20.52 -0.63
N ARG A 230 2.73 -19.27 -1.08
CA ARG A 230 3.33 -18.09 -0.43
C ARG A 230 2.48 -16.83 -0.61
N GLN A 231 2.75 -15.82 0.20
CA GLN A 231 2.23 -14.46 0.01
C GLN A 231 2.69 -13.88 -1.34
N GLY A 232 1.84 -13.02 -1.92
CA GLY A 232 2.14 -12.34 -3.18
C GLY A 232 3.16 -11.20 -3.02
N LEU A 233 3.08 -10.49 -1.89
CA LEU A 233 4.01 -9.41 -1.53
C LEU A 233 5.19 -9.97 -0.73
N ALA A 234 6.37 -9.41 -0.95
CA ALA A 234 7.53 -9.66 -0.10
C ALA A 234 7.40 -8.84 1.19
N THR A 235 7.68 -9.43 2.35
CA THR A 235 7.77 -8.67 3.62
C THR A 235 9.02 -7.79 3.66
N SER A 236 10.05 -8.12 2.87
CA SER A 236 11.35 -7.46 2.84
C SER A 236 12.15 -7.88 1.61
N SER A 237 13.11 -7.05 1.20
CA SER A 237 14.12 -7.40 0.20
C SER A 237 15.48 -6.77 0.53
N ALA A 238 16.57 -7.38 0.07
CA ALA A 238 17.94 -6.88 0.19
C ALA A 238 18.77 -7.29 -1.03
N ASP A 239 19.74 -6.45 -1.43
CA ASP A 239 20.62 -6.74 -2.56
C ASP A 239 21.85 -7.56 -2.16
N LEU A 240 22.08 -8.66 -2.87
CA LEU A 240 23.29 -9.47 -2.87
C LEU A 240 24.23 -8.94 -3.97
N TRP A 241 25.42 -8.47 -3.61
CA TRP A 241 26.36 -7.87 -4.56
C TRP A 241 27.83 -8.30 -4.39
N ASP A 242 28.16 -8.96 -3.27
CA ASP A 242 29.45 -9.64 -3.08
C ASP A 242 29.33 -10.88 -2.19
N VAL A 243 30.43 -11.62 -2.01
CA VAL A 243 30.55 -12.71 -1.03
C VAL A 243 31.10 -12.20 0.29
N GLY A 244 30.87 -12.95 1.37
CA GLY A 244 31.40 -12.64 2.70
C GLY A 244 30.67 -11.50 3.43
N MET A 245 29.51 -11.08 2.91
CA MET A 245 28.69 -10.00 3.46
C MET A 245 27.48 -10.52 4.24
N TRP A 246 27.02 -9.73 5.22
CA TRP A 246 25.72 -9.91 5.85
C TRP A 246 24.66 -9.07 5.12
N ILE A 247 23.48 -9.65 4.93
CA ILE A 247 22.25 -8.90 4.62
C ILE A 247 21.30 -8.93 5.82
N GLU A 248 20.42 -7.93 5.89
CA GLU A 248 19.37 -7.82 6.90
C GLU A 248 18.01 -7.63 6.23
N LEU A 249 17.01 -8.38 6.71
CA LEU A 249 15.64 -8.41 6.20
C LEU A 249 14.68 -8.15 7.37
N PRO A 250 14.08 -6.94 7.47
CA PRO A 250 13.02 -6.67 8.45
C PRO A 250 11.77 -7.53 8.19
N VAL A 251 11.47 -8.47 9.09
CA VAL A 251 10.37 -9.45 8.99
C VAL A 251 9.32 -9.28 10.10
N THR A 252 9.27 -8.10 10.72
CA THR A 252 8.37 -7.77 11.85
C THR A 252 6.91 -8.21 11.66
N PRO A 253 6.24 -7.97 10.50
CA PRO A 253 4.84 -8.32 10.34
C PRO A 253 4.58 -9.83 10.45
N LEU A 254 5.44 -10.64 9.81
CA LEU A 254 5.33 -12.10 9.84
C LEU A 254 5.66 -12.69 11.21
N VAL A 255 6.69 -12.16 11.88
CA VAL A 255 7.05 -12.61 13.22
C VAL A 255 5.95 -12.27 14.23
N GLN A 256 5.29 -11.11 14.09
CA GLN A 256 4.12 -10.78 14.92
C GLN A 256 2.95 -11.76 14.68
N GLU A 257 2.67 -12.13 13.42
CA GLU A 257 1.64 -13.10 13.08
C GLU A 257 1.95 -14.49 13.69
N TRP A 258 3.19 -14.98 13.56
CA TRP A 258 3.61 -16.29 14.04
C TRP A 258 3.74 -16.39 15.56
N VAL A 259 4.12 -15.30 16.25
CA VAL A 259 4.08 -15.26 17.71
C VAL A 259 2.63 -15.35 18.20
N HIS A 260 1.70 -14.61 17.60
CA HIS A 260 0.29 -14.64 17.98
C HIS A 260 -0.38 -15.99 17.62
N ASN A 261 -0.05 -16.55 16.45
CA ASN A 261 -0.65 -17.76 15.90
C ASN A 261 0.44 -18.78 15.48
N PRO A 262 1.08 -19.50 16.42
CA PRO A 262 2.18 -20.43 16.09
C PRO A 262 1.81 -21.55 15.09
N SER A 263 0.53 -21.89 14.97
CA SER A 263 0.02 -22.90 14.04
C SER A 263 0.07 -22.49 12.56
N VAL A 264 0.16 -21.19 12.23
CA VAL A 264 0.32 -20.71 10.84
C VAL A 264 1.77 -20.43 10.46
N ASN A 265 2.73 -20.71 11.35
CA ASN A 265 4.15 -20.53 11.08
C ASN A 265 4.69 -21.64 10.14
N TYR A 266 4.62 -21.37 8.85
CA TYR A 266 5.29 -22.15 7.81
C TYR A 266 6.60 -21.49 7.34
N GLY A 267 7.01 -20.37 7.95
CA GLY A 267 8.28 -19.69 7.67
C GLY A 267 8.29 -18.83 6.40
N LEU A 268 9.46 -18.67 5.81
CA LEU A 268 9.80 -17.78 4.72
C LEU A 268 10.23 -18.55 3.47
N ALA A 269 9.85 -18.05 2.30
CA ALA A 269 10.52 -18.33 1.04
C ALA A 269 11.46 -17.16 0.71
N LEU A 270 12.76 -17.44 0.65
CA LEU A 270 13.83 -16.54 0.23
C LEU A 270 14.04 -16.71 -1.27
N LYS A 271 13.55 -15.77 -2.06
CA LYS A 271 13.45 -15.90 -3.52
C LYS A 271 14.18 -14.75 -4.22
N PRO A 272 14.94 -15.03 -5.28
CA PRO A 272 15.52 -13.97 -6.10
C PRO A 272 14.41 -13.25 -6.88
N THR A 273 14.51 -11.93 -6.97
CA THR A 273 13.62 -11.09 -7.78
C THR A 273 14.42 -10.31 -8.83
N GLY A 274 13.79 -10.07 -9.98
CA GLY A 274 14.46 -9.46 -11.13
C GLY A 274 13.55 -9.32 -12.34
N THR A 275 14.09 -8.73 -13.40
CA THR A 275 13.41 -8.53 -14.69
C THR A 275 14.17 -9.26 -15.80
N SER A 276 13.70 -9.11 -17.05
CA SER A 276 14.42 -9.61 -18.23
C SER A 276 15.80 -8.93 -18.45
N ALA A 277 16.10 -7.84 -17.74
CA ALA A 277 17.42 -7.22 -17.70
C ALA A 277 18.37 -7.86 -16.67
N THR A 278 17.85 -8.40 -15.56
CA THR A 278 18.64 -8.97 -14.46
C THR A 278 19.47 -10.18 -14.95
N PRO A 279 20.82 -10.16 -14.84
CA PRO A 279 21.68 -11.27 -15.28
C PRO A 279 21.45 -12.55 -14.49
N SER A 280 21.64 -13.71 -15.13
CA SER A 280 21.59 -15.00 -14.41
C SER A 280 22.76 -15.13 -13.44
N VAL A 281 22.46 -15.31 -12.17
CA VAL A 281 23.43 -15.56 -11.10
C VAL A 281 22.80 -16.43 -10.02
N ARG A 282 23.62 -17.25 -9.37
CA ARG A 282 23.28 -18.00 -8.15
C ARG A 282 24.16 -17.50 -7.03
N TYR A 283 23.55 -17.28 -5.88
CA TYR A 283 24.21 -17.01 -4.61
C TYR A 283 23.97 -18.19 -3.65
N GLU A 284 24.93 -18.43 -2.77
CA GLU A 284 24.78 -19.29 -1.60
C GLU A 284 24.76 -18.44 -0.33
N LEU A 285 23.87 -18.81 0.58
CA LEU A 285 23.76 -18.25 1.92
C LEU A 285 24.04 -19.36 2.94
N ALA A 286 24.60 -19.03 4.10
CA ALA A 286 24.74 -19.99 5.19
C ALA A 286 23.36 -20.47 5.69
N ALA A 287 23.18 -21.79 5.86
CA ALA A 287 21.99 -22.39 6.49
C ALA A 287 22.21 -22.66 7.99
N SER A 288 21.18 -23.16 8.67
CA SER A 288 21.19 -23.54 10.09
C SER A 288 22.32 -24.52 10.46
N LEU A 289 22.72 -25.39 9.53
CA LEU A 289 23.80 -26.36 9.72
C LEU A 289 25.16 -25.94 9.14
N TYR A 290 25.33 -24.67 8.75
CA TYR A 290 26.62 -24.18 8.25
C TYR A 290 27.75 -24.44 9.27
N PRO A 291 28.97 -24.87 8.83
CA PRO A 291 30.01 -25.32 9.75
C PRO A 291 30.48 -24.26 10.75
N ASP A 292 30.62 -23.00 10.30
CA ASP A 292 30.89 -21.88 11.20
C ASP A 292 29.59 -21.42 11.86
N THR A 293 29.50 -21.62 13.18
CA THR A 293 28.33 -21.24 13.97
C THR A 293 28.04 -19.74 13.96
N ALA A 294 29.06 -18.90 13.80
CA ALA A 294 28.91 -17.45 13.82
C ALA A 294 28.24 -16.91 12.55
N LEU A 295 28.33 -17.65 11.44
CA LEU A 295 27.81 -17.25 10.12
C LEU A 295 26.39 -17.76 9.84
N ARG A 296 25.83 -18.59 10.74
CA ARG A 296 24.47 -19.15 10.62
C ARG A 296 23.38 -18.08 10.67
N PRO A 297 22.20 -18.29 10.05
CA PRO A 297 21.06 -17.39 10.09
C PRO A 297 20.70 -16.92 11.50
N ILE A 298 20.44 -15.62 11.66
CA ILE A 298 20.11 -14.98 12.93
C ILE A 298 18.78 -14.27 12.80
N LEU A 299 17.78 -14.64 13.60
CA LEU A 299 16.57 -13.84 13.76
C LEU A 299 16.60 -13.14 15.12
N THR A 300 16.71 -11.81 15.11
CA THR A 300 16.63 -11.00 16.35
C THR A 300 15.24 -10.40 16.45
N VAL A 301 14.56 -10.62 17.58
CA VAL A 301 13.18 -10.16 17.84
C VAL A 301 13.17 -9.33 19.13
N THR A 302 12.64 -8.11 19.05
CA THR A 302 12.37 -7.27 20.23
C THR A 302 10.87 -7.17 20.43
N TYR A 303 10.40 -7.47 21.63
CA TYR A 303 8.98 -7.45 21.98
C TYR A 303 8.73 -6.89 23.38
N ILE A 304 7.50 -6.49 23.65
CA ILE A 304 7.02 -6.15 25.00
C ILE A 304 5.93 -7.13 25.44
N LEU A 305 5.94 -7.47 26.74
CA LEU A 305 4.83 -8.19 27.36
C LEU A 305 3.83 -7.18 27.89
N LEU A 306 2.60 -7.24 27.38
CA LEU A 306 1.50 -6.46 27.93
C LEU A 306 1.11 -7.01 29.31
N PRO A 307 0.77 -6.15 30.30
CA PRO A 307 0.33 -6.61 31.61
C PRO A 307 -0.97 -7.44 31.48
N PRO A 308 -1.16 -8.48 32.32
CA PRO A 308 -2.38 -9.28 32.27
C PRO A 308 -3.64 -8.41 32.48
N PRO A 309 -4.76 -8.70 31.79
CA PRO A 309 -6.00 -7.99 32.04
C PRO A 309 -6.45 -8.20 33.50
N PRO A 310 -7.04 -7.18 34.16
CA PRO A 310 -7.59 -7.34 35.50
C PRO A 310 -8.62 -8.48 35.52
N PRO A 311 -8.68 -9.30 36.59
CA PRO A 311 -9.62 -10.40 36.68
C PRO A 311 -11.07 -9.88 36.58
N THR A 312 -11.76 -10.26 35.52
CA THR A 312 -13.13 -9.83 35.25
C THR A 312 -14.08 -10.48 36.26
N VAL A 313 -14.71 -9.68 37.11
CA VAL A 313 -15.75 -10.17 38.03
C VAL A 313 -16.98 -10.50 37.20
N ALA A 314 -17.28 -11.79 37.05
CA ALA A 314 -18.49 -12.25 36.36
C ALA A 314 -19.75 -11.81 37.13
N PRO A 315 -20.75 -11.19 36.48
CA PRO A 315 -22.01 -10.87 37.12
C PRO A 315 -22.79 -12.15 37.45
N THR A 316 -23.23 -12.29 38.70
CA THR A 316 -24.07 -13.41 39.14
C THR A 316 -25.42 -13.39 38.46
N THR A 317 -25.73 -14.43 37.69
CA THR A 317 -26.98 -14.57 36.93
C THR A 317 -28.21 -14.61 37.84
N ALA A 318 -29.21 -13.77 37.56
CA ALA A 318 -30.51 -13.83 38.24
C ALA A 318 -31.36 -15.02 37.77
N THR A 319 -32.07 -15.64 38.71
CA THR A 319 -32.90 -16.84 38.53
C THR A 319 -34.04 -16.65 37.52
N PRO A 320 -34.32 -17.62 36.62
CA PRO A 320 -35.47 -17.54 35.72
C PRO A 320 -36.80 -17.81 36.45
N THR A 321 -37.83 -17.01 36.14
CA THR A 321 -39.21 -17.20 36.59
C THR A 321 -40.00 -18.01 35.55
N PRO A 322 -40.81 -19.02 35.93
CA PRO A 322 -41.56 -19.84 34.97
C PRO A 322 -42.83 -19.13 34.45
N THR A 323 -43.07 -19.26 33.14
CA THR A 323 -44.31 -18.78 32.47
C THR A 323 -45.31 -19.93 32.30
N PRO A 324 -46.61 -19.74 32.57
CA PRO A 324 -47.62 -20.79 32.41
C PRO A 324 -48.10 -20.96 30.96
N THR A 325 -48.50 -22.19 30.63
CA THR A 325 -48.89 -22.67 29.29
C THR A 325 -50.39 -22.48 28.99
N THR A 326 -50.74 -22.16 27.74
CA THR A 326 -52.08 -22.44 27.17
C THR A 326 -52.00 -22.68 25.64
N PRO A 327 -52.78 -23.61 25.05
CA PRO A 327 -52.69 -23.96 23.62
C PRO A 327 -53.86 -23.47 22.74
N SER A 328 -53.69 -23.66 21.42
CA SER A 328 -54.70 -23.76 20.34
C SER A 328 -54.98 -22.52 19.46
N GLY A 329 -54.94 -22.69 18.13
CA GLY A 329 -55.52 -21.75 17.14
C GLY A 329 -54.72 -21.53 15.84
N LEU A 330 -54.97 -22.34 14.80
CA LEU A 330 -54.60 -22.12 13.37
C LEU A 330 -55.57 -21.06 12.75
N PRO A 331 -55.27 -20.28 11.68
CA PRO A 331 -54.41 -20.61 10.54
C PRO A 331 -53.43 -19.55 9.99
N THR A 332 -52.58 -20.05 9.09
CA THR A 332 -51.55 -19.38 8.28
C THR A 332 -52.05 -18.21 7.42
N PRO A 333 -51.36 -17.05 7.44
CA PRO A 333 -51.25 -16.15 6.31
C PRO A 333 -49.94 -16.37 5.52
N THR A 334 -50.06 -16.21 4.21
CA THR A 334 -49.02 -16.24 3.15
C THR A 334 -47.67 -15.64 3.54
N ALA A 335 -46.58 -16.26 3.04
CA ALA A 335 -45.23 -15.76 3.20
C ALA A 335 -45.03 -14.39 2.51
N THR A 336 -45.08 -13.32 3.30
CA THR A 336 -44.48 -12.03 2.94
C THR A 336 -42.96 -12.20 2.94
N ALA A 337 -42.27 -11.63 1.95
CA ALA A 337 -40.81 -11.64 1.91
C ALA A 337 -40.25 -11.07 3.22
N SER A 338 -39.39 -11.84 3.90
CA SER A 338 -38.71 -11.36 5.10
C SER A 338 -37.90 -10.11 4.76
N PRO A 339 -37.92 -9.05 5.60
CA PRO A 339 -36.85 -8.07 5.51
C PRO A 339 -35.53 -8.81 5.71
N THR A 340 -34.52 -8.47 4.90
CA THR A 340 -33.15 -8.92 5.09
C THR A 340 -32.75 -8.61 6.55
N PRO A 341 -32.25 -9.57 7.32
CA PRO A 341 -31.90 -9.32 8.72
C PRO A 341 -30.87 -8.20 8.79
N SER A 342 -31.16 -7.17 9.59
CA SER A 342 -30.17 -6.16 9.92
C SER A 342 -28.97 -6.85 10.59
N PRO A 343 -27.72 -6.53 10.23
CA PRO A 343 -26.55 -7.22 10.77
C PRO A 343 -26.56 -7.17 12.30
N THR A 344 -26.53 -8.35 12.92
CA THR A 344 -26.52 -8.47 14.38
C THR A 344 -25.09 -8.29 14.85
N TRP A 345 -24.78 -7.07 15.28
CA TRP A 345 -23.47 -6.68 15.78
C TRP A 345 -22.98 -7.59 16.92
N THR A 346 -21.69 -7.96 16.90
CA THR A 346 -21.07 -8.75 17.98
C THR A 346 -21.04 -7.94 19.30
N PRO A 347 -20.92 -8.56 20.48
CA PRO A 347 -20.96 -7.85 21.76
C PRO A 347 -19.95 -6.69 21.85
N LEU A 348 -20.38 -5.54 22.37
CA LEU A 348 -19.58 -4.31 22.38
C LEU A 348 -18.31 -4.44 23.25
N PRO A 349 -17.11 -4.26 22.68
CA PRO A 349 -15.86 -4.20 23.44
C PRO A 349 -15.75 -2.92 24.28
N SER A 350 -14.93 -2.99 25.33
CA SER A 350 -14.62 -1.88 26.24
C SER A 350 -14.07 -0.66 25.49
N TRP A 351 -14.18 0.54 26.06
CA TRP A 351 -13.71 1.76 25.40
C TRP A 351 -12.18 1.72 25.15
N TRP A 352 -11.72 2.14 23.97
CA TRP A 352 -10.28 2.13 23.62
C TRP A 352 -9.46 3.10 24.47
N SER A 353 -9.90 4.36 24.54
CA SER A 353 -9.23 5.42 25.27
C SER A 353 -10.27 6.37 25.87
N THR A 354 -10.29 6.50 27.20
CA THR A 354 -11.23 7.36 27.93
C THR A 354 -11.06 8.85 27.63
N ASN A 355 -10.02 9.24 26.90
CA ASN A 355 -9.83 10.63 26.44
C ASN A 355 -10.72 10.99 25.25
N TYR A 356 -11.35 10.00 24.60
CA TYR A 356 -12.18 10.17 23.41
C TYR A 356 -13.66 10.11 23.78
N SER A 357 -14.35 11.23 23.60
CA SER A 357 -15.76 11.40 24.01
C SER A 357 -16.74 10.60 23.16
N TYR A 358 -16.40 10.32 21.90
CA TYR A 358 -17.27 9.68 20.92
C TYR A 358 -16.59 8.48 20.27
N ARG A 359 -17.38 7.46 19.93
CA ARG A 359 -16.99 6.46 18.94
C ARG A 359 -18.15 6.10 18.02
N ARG A 360 -17.82 5.57 16.85
CA ARG A 360 -18.76 4.86 15.97
C ARG A 360 -18.16 3.53 15.58
N ARG A 361 -18.99 2.49 15.60
CA ARG A 361 -18.64 1.18 15.05
C ARG A 361 -18.72 1.20 13.52
N LEU A 362 -17.91 0.38 12.87
CA LEU A 362 -17.92 0.13 11.43
C LEU A 362 -18.14 -1.36 11.17
N LEU A 363 -18.99 -1.68 10.21
CA LEU A 363 -19.06 -3.01 9.60
C LEU A 363 -18.46 -2.94 8.21
N VAL A 364 -17.38 -3.69 7.98
CA VAL A 364 -16.82 -3.95 6.64
C VAL A 364 -17.48 -5.23 6.13
N GLN A 365 -18.38 -5.09 5.16
CA GLN A 365 -19.13 -6.21 4.57
C GLN A 365 -18.55 -6.54 3.19
N ALA A 366 -18.03 -7.75 3.04
CA ALA A 366 -17.63 -8.32 1.76
C ALA A 366 -18.86 -8.74 0.94
N ALA A 367 -18.74 -8.71 -0.39
CA ALA A 367 -19.83 -9.07 -1.29
C ALA A 367 -19.93 -10.60 -1.53
N ASP A 368 -21.11 -11.07 -1.90
CA ASP A 368 -21.29 -12.43 -2.42
C ASP A 368 -20.46 -12.63 -3.71
N GLY A 369 -19.77 -13.75 -3.79
CA GLY A 369 -18.70 -14.04 -4.76
C GLY A 369 -17.32 -13.44 -4.46
N TYR A 370 -17.16 -12.47 -3.54
CA TYR A 370 -15.92 -11.69 -3.38
C TYR A 370 -15.39 -11.65 -1.95
N ALA A 371 -14.57 -12.65 -1.59
CA ALA A 371 -13.77 -12.61 -0.37
C ALA A 371 -12.62 -11.60 -0.49
N ILE A 372 -12.25 -10.94 0.62
CA ILE A 372 -11.10 -10.03 0.70
C ILE A 372 -10.09 -10.52 1.73
N ALA A 373 -8.79 -10.28 1.47
CA ALA A 373 -7.70 -10.68 2.36
C ALA A 373 -7.56 -9.71 3.55
N ALA A 374 -6.76 -10.12 4.55
CA ALA A 374 -6.16 -9.15 5.47
C ALA A 374 -5.22 -8.23 4.68
N GLY A 375 -5.11 -6.96 5.09
CA GLY A 375 -4.38 -5.93 4.36
C GLY A 375 -5.18 -5.32 3.21
N TYR A 376 -6.49 -5.56 3.09
CA TYR A 376 -7.31 -4.98 2.03
C TYR A 376 -7.71 -3.54 2.40
N ALA A 377 -7.35 -2.60 1.54
CA ALA A 377 -7.67 -1.18 1.73
C ALA A 377 -9.17 -0.92 1.51
N VAL A 378 -9.82 -0.30 2.48
CA VAL A 378 -11.23 0.12 2.42
C VAL A 378 -11.38 1.60 2.77
N SER A 379 -12.38 2.25 2.19
CA SER A 379 -12.71 3.65 2.49
C SER A 379 -13.92 3.76 3.42
N LEU A 380 -13.88 4.76 4.29
CA LEU A 380 -15.01 5.22 5.09
C LEU A 380 -15.44 6.60 4.59
N THR A 381 -16.76 6.81 4.55
CA THR A 381 -17.36 8.08 4.11
C THR A 381 -18.10 8.74 5.27
N LEU A 382 -17.57 9.85 5.79
CA LEU A 382 -18.24 10.72 6.78
C LEU A 382 -17.70 12.13 6.67
N ASP A 383 -18.59 13.12 6.78
CA ASP A 383 -18.22 14.54 6.77
C ASP A 383 -17.52 14.96 8.07
N THR A 384 -16.19 14.95 8.06
CA THR A 384 -15.35 15.38 9.20
C THR A 384 -15.36 16.88 9.39
N ASP A 385 -15.68 17.68 8.37
CA ASP A 385 -15.84 19.14 8.51
C ASP A 385 -17.10 19.47 9.30
N GLN A 386 -18.18 18.70 9.12
CA GLN A 386 -19.35 18.79 10.00
C GLN A 386 -19.01 18.43 11.45
N LEU A 387 -18.20 17.39 11.70
CA LEU A 387 -17.75 17.08 13.07
C LEU A 387 -16.88 18.19 13.70
N ILE A 388 -16.08 18.90 12.88
CA ILE A 388 -15.32 20.07 13.33
C ILE A 388 -16.26 21.25 13.63
N ALA A 389 -17.24 21.51 12.77
CA ALA A 389 -18.25 22.55 12.96
C ALA A 389 -19.14 22.30 14.19
N ASP A 390 -19.45 21.04 14.48
CA ASP A 390 -20.17 20.59 15.68
C ASP A 390 -19.31 20.62 16.96
N GLY A 391 -18.01 20.95 16.85
CA GLY A 391 -17.06 20.95 17.97
C GLY A 391 -16.70 19.55 18.51
N LYS A 392 -17.01 18.49 17.75
CA LYS A 392 -16.74 17.09 18.11
C LYS A 392 -15.38 16.58 17.62
N LEU A 393 -14.74 17.28 16.70
CA LEU A 393 -13.44 16.91 16.14
C LEU A 393 -12.54 18.15 16.05
N ARG A 394 -11.23 17.98 16.24
CA ARG A 394 -10.27 19.09 16.12
C ARG A 394 -10.09 19.52 14.65
N PRO A 395 -9.81 20.81 14.38
CA PRO A 395 -9.55 21.29 13.01
C PRO A 395 -8.37 20.60 12.30
N ASP A 396 -7.38 20.13 13.06
CA ASP A 396 -6.24 19.35 12.56
C ASP A 396 -6.54 17.85 12.38
N ARG A 397 -7.74 17.41 12.76
CA ARG A 397 -8.20 16.01 12.76
C ARG A 397 -7.23 15.05 13.46
N ARG A 398 -6.41 15.53 14.42
CA ARG A 398 -5.52 14.64 15.20
C ARG A 398 -6.30 13.63 16.01
N ASP A 399 -7.45 14.01 16.55
CA ASP A 399 -8.32 13.12 17.30
C ASP A 399 -9.26 12.28 16.43
N TRP A 400 -9.04 12.13 15.11
CA TRP A 400 -9.82 11.22 14.26
C TRP A 400 -9.11 9.87 14.14
N ARG A 401 -9.41 8.93 15.04
CA ARG A 401 -8.64 7.67 15.19
C ARG A 401 -9.41 6.48 14.64
N ILE A 402 -8.77 5.65 13.81
CA ILE A 402 -9.34 4.37 13.36
C ILE A 402 -8.67 3.27 14.16
N VAL A 403 -9.47 2.41 14.80
CA VAL A 403 -8.97 1.32 15.64
C VAL A 403 -9.74 0.04 15.38
N ALA A 404 -9.05 -1.10 15.49
CA ALA A 404 -9.66 -2.42 15.43
C ALA A 404 -9.59 -3.13 16.80
N TRP A 405 -10.59 -3.95 17.09
CA TRP A 405 -10.61 -4.87 18.22
C TRP A 405 -10.21 -6.27 17.75
N ASN A 406 -9.12 -6.83 18.27
CA ASN A 406 -8.69 -8.18 17.87
C ASN A 406 -9.35 -9.31 18.71
N GLY A 407 -10.29 -8.99 19.60
CA GLY A 407 -10.88 -9.93 20.56
C GLY A 407 -10.30 -9.84 21.97
N LEU A 408 -9.10 -9.25 22.13
CA LEU A 408 -8.37 -9.14 23.39
C LEU A 408 -7.90 -7.71 23.68
N THR A 409 -7.42 -7.00 22.65
CA THR A 409 -6.87 -5.65 22.73
C THR A 409 -7.33 -4.80 21.54
N TRP A 410 -7.26 -3.49 21.75
CA TRP A 410 -7.41 -2.49 20.71
C TRP A 410 -6.08 -2.27 19.98
N MET A 411 -6.16 -2.04 18.67
CA MET A 411 -5.03 -1.69 17.81
C MET A 411 -5.39 -0.45 17.00
N GLU A 412 -4.62 0.62 17.12
CA GLU A 412 -4.73 1.78 16.22
C GLU A 412 -4.17 1.42 14.84
N LEU A 413 -4.97 1.71 13.81
CA LEU A 413 -4.67 1.44 12.41
C LEU A 413 -4.12 2.70 11.75
N ASP A 414 -3.21 2.51 10.79
CA ASP A 414 -2.82 3.58 9.88
C ASP A 414 -4.04 4.05 9.06
N ARG A 415 -4.20 5.37 8.95
CA ARG A 415 -5.28 6.04 8.22
C ARG A 415 -4.72 6.94 7.14
N HIS A 416 -5.42 7.06 6.01
CA HIS A 416 -5.12 8.07 4.99
C HIS A 416 -6.34 8.95 4.74
N VAL A 417 -6.32 10.18 5.27
CA VAL A 417 -7.40 11.17 5.10
C VAL A 417 -7.23 11.84 3.74
N VAL A 418 -7.98 11.36 2.74
CA VAL A 418 -7.91 11.85 1.34
C VAL A 418 -8.68 13.15 1.18
N SER A 419 -9.79 13.31 1.89
CA SER A 419 -10.60 14.52 1.89
C SER A 419 -11.35 14.68 3.20
N ALA A 420 -12.06 15.80 3.37
CA ALA A 420 -12.98 16.00 4.49
C ALA A 420 -14.06 14.91 4.62
N ARG A 421 -14.35 14.16 3.54
CA ARG A 421 -15.38 13.13 3.49
C ARG A 421 -14.87 11.70 3.36
N GLU A 422 -13.57 11.51 3.14
CA GLU A 422 -13.01 10.22 2.78
C GLU A 422 -11.74 9.93 3.57
N THR A 423 -11.73 8.81 4.29
CA THR A 423 -10.51 8.25 4.91
C THR A 423 -10.36 6.80 4.49
N TRP A 424 -9.14 6.34 4.26
CA TRP A 424 -8.82 4.93 3.99
C TRP A 424 -8.14 4.30 5.19
N PHE A 425 -8.36 3.00 5.37
CA PHE A 425 -7.64 2.14 6.31
C PHE A 425 -7.55 0.71 5.77
N SER A 426 -6.76 -0.14 6.43
CA SER A 426 -6.57 -1.54 6.03
C SER A 426 -7.34 -2.51 6.91
N THR A 427 -7.96 -3.54 6.33
CA THR A 427 -8.57 -4.63 7.10
C THR A 427 -7.51 -5.44 7.83
N VAL A 428 -7.73 -5.72 9.12
CA VAL A 428 -6.82 -6.52 9.94
C VAL A 428 -6.94 -8.02 9.65
N ARG A 429 -8.07 -8.44 9.07
CA ARG A 429 -8.47 -9.84 8.93
C ARG A 429 -8.97 -10.12 7.51
N PRO A 430 -8.82 -11.37 7.01
CA PRO A 430 -9.54 -11.79 5.84
C PRO A 430 -11.04 -11.83 6.15
N ILE A 431 -11.85 -11.28 5.25
CA ILE A 431 -13.31 -11.31 5.34
C ILE A 431 -13.80 -12.24 4.21
N PRO A 432 -14.37 -13.41 4.55
CA PRO A 432 -14.93 -14.32 3.55
C PRO A 432 -16.01 -13.66 2.68
N SER A 433 -16.30 -14.27 1.53
CA SER A 433 -17.40 -13.84 0.69
C SER A 433 -18.74 -13.86 1.45
N ASP A 434 -19.58 -12.85 1.23
CA ASP A 434 -20.84 -12.60 1.95
C ASP A 434 -20.71 -12.44 3.49
N ALA A 435 -19.49 -12.39 4.03
CA ALA A 435 -19.24 -12.17 5.45
C ALA A 435 -18.94 -10.70 5.77
N GLY A 436 -19.13 -10.35 7.04
CA GLY A 436 -18.82 -9.04 7.59
C GLY A 436 -17.88 -9.13 8.78
N ASP A 437 -16.97 -8.17 8.90
CA ASP A 437 -16.19 -7.94 10.13
C ASP A 437 -16.59 -6.58 10.71
N ASP A 438 -17.06 -6.60 11.95
CA ASP A 438 -17.67 -5.48 12.64
C ASP A 438 -16.80 -4.94 13.79
N LEU A 439 -15.54 -5.36 13.85
CA LEU A 439 -14.62 -5.05 14.94
C LEU A 439 -13.80 -3.78 14.71
N TYR A 440 -14.18 -2.95 13.74
CA TYR A 440 -13.55 -1.67 13.42
C TYR A 440 -14.35 -0.50 14.00
N TYR A 441 -13.65 0.52 14.46
CA TYR A 441 -14.23 1.67 15.13
C TYR A 441 -13.51 2.95 14.75
N VAL A 442 -14.24 4.06 14.71
CA VAL A 442 -13.66 5.40 14.67
C VAL A 442 -13.93 6.10 16.00
N TYR A 443 -12.90 6.67 16.61
CA TYR A 443 -12.97 7.46 17.84
C TYR A 443 -12.67 8.93 17.54
N TYR A 444 -13.37 9.84 18.22
CA TYR A 444 -13.18 11.29 18.14
C TYR A 444 -13.66 12.03 19.39
N GLY A 445 -13.38 13.34 19.45
CA GLY A 445 -13.71 14.18 20.60
C GLY A 445 -12.68 14.07 21.73
N ASN A 446 -11.39 14.08 21.37
CA ASN A 446 -10.29 14.31 22.30
C ASN A 446 -9.67 15.71 22.04
N PRO A 447 -10.17 16.78 22.67
CA PRO A 447 -9.65 18.13 22.44
C PRO A 447 -8.20 18.30 22.90
N GLN A 448 -7.67 17.42 23.76
CA GLN A 448 -6.30 17.45 24.27
C GLN A 448 -5.34 16.54 23.49
N GLU A 449 -5.76 15.97 22.36
CA GLU A 449 -4.90 15.09 21.57
C GLU A 449 -3.62 15.81 21.08
N ASN A 450 -2.48 15.19 21.35
CA ASN A 450 -1.14 15.74 21.09
C ASN A 450 -0.20 14.74 20.40
N THR A 451 -0.62 13.49 20.20
CA THR A 451 0.12 12.47 19.45
C THR A 451 -0.22 12.54 17.95
N GLU A 452 0.76 12.28 17.09
CA GLU A 452 0.48 12.11 15.67
C GLU A 452 -0.37 10.84 15.44
N PRO A 453 -1.32 10.87 14.49
CA PRO A 453 -1.96 9.66 13.99
C PRO A 453 -0.97 8.69 13.38
N ARG A 454 -1.33 7.41 13.45
CA ARG A 454 -0.78 6.42 12.53
C ARG A 454 -1.31 6.72 11.13
N ASP A 455 -0.43 7.04 10.20
CA ASP A 455 -0.77 7.44 8.83
C ASP A 455 0.23 6.93 7.77
N ASP A 456 1.00 5.89 8.09
CA ASP A 456 1.91 5.26 7.14
C ASP A 456 1.10 4.56 6.04
N LYS A 457 1.01 5.23 4.88
CA LYS A 457 0.27 4.75 3.72
C LYS A 457 0.79 3.41 3.18
N ASN A 458 2.03 3.01 3.49
CA ASN A 458 2.58 1.69 3.12
C ASN A 458 1.95 0.54 3.93
N ASN A 459 1.33 0.82 5.09
CA ASN A 459 0.54 -0.15 5.85
C ASN A 459 -0.93 -0.23 5.37
N ILE A 460 -1.34 0.68 4.49
CA ILE A 460 -2.70 0.77 3.94
C ILE A 460 -2.77 0.21 2.51
N TYR A 461 -1.79 0.55 1.68
CA TYR A 461 -1.74 0.19 0.27
C TYR A 461 -0.60 -0.79 0.00
N ALA A 462 -0.76 -1.67 -1.00
CA ALA A 462 0.27 -2.62 -1.40
C ALA A 462 1.52 -1.95 -2.01
N PHE A 463 1.39 -0.68 -2.39
CA PHE A 463 2.46 0.24 -2.74
C PHE A 463 1.93 1.66 -2.58
N TYR A 464 2.75 2.58 -2.09
CA TYR A 464 2.43 4.00 -2.02
C TYR A 464 3.71 4.82 -2.18
N ASP A 465 3.64 5.94 -2.91
CA ASP A 465 4.68 6.95 -2.96
C ASP A 465 4.05 8.33 -3.19
N ASP A 466 4.44 9.33 -2.40
CA ASP A 466 4.09 10.74 -2.56
C ASP A 466 5.29 11.61 -2.96
N PHE A 467 6.44 10.99 -3.28
CA PHE A 467 7.62 11.66 -3.83
C PHE A 467 8.10 12.86 -3.00
N ASP A 468 7.86 12.88 -1.68
CA ASP A 468 8.52 13.79 -0.74
C ASP A 468 10.05 13.55 -0.75
N THR A 469 10.47 12.31 -0.99
CA THR A 469 11.87 11.90 -1.22
C THR A 469 11.94 10.78 -2.27
N TYR A 470 13.11 10.57 -2.88
CA TYR A 470 13.31 9.46 -3.83
C TYR A 470 13.58 8.14 -3.09
N ASP A 471 12.66 7.18 -3.13
CA ASP A 471 12.82 5.87 -2.50
C ASP A 471 13.47 4.84 -3.47
N ALA A 472 14.77 4.60 -3.27
CA ALA A 472 15.55 3.63 -4.04
C ALA A 472 15.14 2.15 -3.81
N ASN A 473 14.29 1.85 -2.81
CA ASN A 473 13.70 0.52 -2.59
C ASN A 473 12.46 0.29 -3.46
N LYS A 474 11.79 1.38 -3.89
CA LYS A 474 10.62 1.35 -4.77
C LYS A 474 11.00 1.55 -6.23
N TRP A 475 12.00 2.37 -6.50
CA TRP A 475 12.39 2.82 -7.84
C TRP A 475 13.86 2.47 -8.16
N PRO A 476 14.28 2.52 -9.44
CA PRO A 476 15.65 2.17 -9.85
C PRO A 476 16.70 3.08 -9.18
N TRP A 477 17.93 2.60 -9.01
CA TRP A 477 19.02 3.46 -8.53
C TRP A 477 20.29 3.25 -9.38
N PRO A 478 20.96 4.32 -9.85
CA PRO A 478 20.55 5.73 -9.78
C PRO A 478 19.25 6.01 -10.56
N PRO A 479 18.57 7.15 -10.31
CA PRO A 479 17.40 7.54 -11.10
C PRO A 479 17.76 7.65 -12.60
N PRO A 480 16.86 7.28 -13.53
CA PRO A 480 17.09 7.49 -14.95
C PRO A 480 17.35 8.97 -15.27
N THR A 481 18.20 9.23 -16.27
CA THR A 481 18.53 10.61 -16.66
C THR A 481 17.29 11.29 -17.25
N GLY A 482 16.85 12.41 -16.65
CA GLY A 482 15.58 13.06 -16.97
C GLY A 482 14.49 12.87 -15.90
N VAL A 483 14.77 12.08 -14.86
CA VAL A 483 13.90 11.90 -13.69
C VAL A 483 14.36 12.78 -12.53
N GLU A 484 13.48 13.63 -12.02
CA GLU A 484 13.74 14.55 -10.90
C GLU A 484 12.61 14.44 -9.86
N VAL A 485 12.97 14.33 -8.58
CA VAL A 485 12.03 14.46 -7.44
C VAL A 485 12.29 15.78 -6.74
N SER A 486 11.27 16.64 -6.65
CA SER A 486 11.39 17.96 -6.05
C SER A 486 10.02 18.54 -5.70
N GLY A 487 9.83 18.93 -4.43
CA GLY A 487 8.61 19.60 -3.98
C GLY A 487 7.37 18.71 -3.89
N GLY A 488 7.52 17.45 -3.47
CA GLY A 488 6.41 16.50 -3.32
C GLY A 488 5.86 15.98 -4.65
N VAL A 489 6.66 16.03 -5.72
CA VAL A 489 6.33 15.47 -7.03
C VAL A 489 7.55 14.84 -7.68
N ILE A 490 7.32 13.83 -8.50
CA ILE A 490 8.30 13.32 -9.46
C ILE A 490 7.99 13.87 -10.86
N THR A 491 9.03 14.24 -11.60
CA THR A 491 8.95 14.66 -12.99
C THR A 491 9.83 13.76 -13.84
N VAL A 492 9.24 13.08 -14.83
CA VAL A 492 9.95 12.35 -15.88
C VAL A 492 9.93 13.23 -17.14
N THR A 493 11.10 13.57 -17.67
CA THR A 493 11.26 14.49 -18.81
C THR A 493 11.90 13.79 -20.00
N ALA A 494 11.13 13.61 -21.08
CA ALA A 494 11.62 13.07 -22.34
C ALA A 494 12.06 14.20 -23.29
N TYR A 495 13.23 14.01 -23.92
CA TYR A 495 13.75 14.88 -24.98
C TYR A 495 14.22 14.03 -26.16
N ASN A 496 13.87 14.40 -27.38
CA ASN A 496 14.36 13.72 -28.59
C ASN A 496 15.51 14.52 -29.24
N PRO A 497 16.79 14.19 -28.96
CA PRO A 497 17.91 14.93 -29.54
C PRO A 497 18.18 14.59 -31.01
N SER A 498 17.75 13.42 -31.54
CA SER A 498 17.72 12.99 -32.98
C SER A 498 17.78 11.45 -33.20
N GLY A 499 17.11 10.63 -32.35
CA GLY A 499 17.52 9.22 -32.17
C GLY A 499 16.47 8.10 -32.22
N GLY A 500 15.21 8.35 -32.58
CA GLY A 500 14.15 7.32 -32.56
C GLY A 500 13.64 6.98 -31.15
N PRO A 501 12.62 6.10 -31.01
CA PRO A 501 12.09 5.74 -29.70
C PRO A 501 13.09 4.84 -28.96
N ALA A 502 13.32 5.15 -27.68
CA ALA A 502 14.09 4.31 -26.80
C ALA A 502 13.15 3.26 -26.19
N ASP A 503 12.89 2.18 -26.94
CA ASP A 503 11.90 1.12 -26.62
C ASP A 503 12.28 0.24 -25.40
N SER A 504 13.03 0.75 -24.42
CA SER A 504 13.40 0.00 -23.20
C SER A 504 13.83 0.89 -22.02
N CYS A 505 13.03 0.90 -20.97
CA CYS A 505 13.52 0.97 -19.59
C CYS A 505 14.51 -0.21 -19.36
N PRO A 506 15.47 -0.13 -18.41
CA PRO A 506 15.89 1.02 -17.61
C PRO A 506 16.97 1.87 -18.32
N GLY A 507 17.14 1.72 -19.65
CA GLY A 507 18.18 2.40 -20.43
C GLY A 507 17.74 3.69 -21.15
N ALA A 508 16.46 4.02 -21.09
CA ALA A 508 15.86 5.16 -21.78
C ALA A 508 15.72 6.39 -20.87
N TYR A 509 15.87 7.58 -21.47
CA TYR A 509 15.73 8.88 -20.81
C TYR A 509 14.26 9.27 -20.50
N ASP A 510 13.32 8.37 -20.75
CA ASP A 510 11.90 8.71 -20.93
C ASP A 510 10.94 7.96 -19.99
N CYS A 511 11.41 6.94 -19.25
CA CYS A 511 10.57 6.09 -18.39
C CYS A 511 11.20 5.68 -17.06
N MET A 512 10.35 5.30 -16.10
CA MET A 512 10.72 4.67 -14.84
C MET A 512 9.71 3.58 -14.46
N LEU A 513 10.21 2.45 -13.94
CA LEU A 513 9.41 1.30 -13.50
C LEU A 513 9.61 1.03 -12.01
N SER A 514 8.54 0.67 -11.29
CA SER A 514 8.65 0.21 -9.91
C SER A 514 9.37 -1.14 -9.83
N ARG A 515 10.19 -1.34 -8.81
CA ARG A 515 10.86 -2.62 -8.53
C ARG A 515 9.87 -3.73 -8.18
N GLN A 516 8.78 -3.36 -7.52
CA GLN A 516 7.66 -4.25 -7.23
C GLN A 516 6.78 -4.41 -8.47
N THR A 517 6.28 -5.64 -8.69
CA THR A 517 5.33 -5.97 -9.75
C THR A 517 4.00 -6.42 -9.18
N PHE A 518 2.92 -6.19 -9.93
CA PHE A 518 1.53 -6.41 -9.51
C PHE A 518 0.83 -7.29 -10.52
N GLY A 519 0.15 -8.32 -10.02
CA GLY A 519 -0.61 -9.26 -10.85
C GLY A 519 -1.99 -8.73 -11.25
N LEU A 520 -2.88 -9.67 -11.56
CA LEU A 520 -4.32 -9.41 -11.64
C LEU A 520 -4.90 -9.21 -10.23
N GLY A 521 -6.08 -8.58 -10.13
CA GLY A 521 -6.68 -8.19 -8.86
C GLY A 521 -6.04 -6.95 -8.23
N TYR A 522 -5.36 -6.11 -9.02
CA TYR A 522 -4.74 -4.86 -8.56
C TYR A 522 -5.17 -3.65 -9.39
N GLN A 523 -5.33 -2.52 -8.70
CA GLN A 523 -5.52 -1.19 -9.28
C GLN A 523 -4.33 -0.31 -8.89
N VAL A 524 -3.74 0.36 -9.88
CA VAL A 524 -2.92 1.54 -9.63
C VAL A 524 -3.78 2.79 -9.80
N GLU A 525 -3.60 3.74 -8.88
CA GLU A 525 -4.23 5.05 -8.89
C GLU A 525 -3.16 6.12 -8.70
N GLU A 526 -3.13 7.10 -9.60
CA GLU A 526 -2.03 8.06 -9.71
C GLU A 526 -2.59 9.47 -9.92
N ARG A 527 -2.11 10.45 -9.17
CA ARG A 527 -2.43 11.86 -9.41
C ARG A 527 -1.32 12.48 -10.25
N ALA A 528 -1.63 12.84 -11.49
CA ALA A 528 -0.64 13.28 -12.46
C ALA A 528 -1.13 14.40 -13.39
N ARG A 529 -0.19 15.06 -14.05
CA ARG A 529 -0.43 16.05 -15.11
C ARG A 529 0.66 16.02 -16.18
N HIS A 530 0.32 16.49 -17.38
CA HIS A 530 1.24 16.66 -18.50
C HIS A 530 1.28 18.16 -18.87
N PRO A 531 2.25 18.92 -18.32
CA PRO A 531 2.29 20.38 -18.49
C PRO A 531 2.60 20.81 -19.93
N ASP A 532 3.18 19.91 -20.74
CA ASP A 532 3.55 20.15 -22.14
C ASP A 532 2.52 19.60 -23.14
N TYR A 533 1.32 19.25 -22.68
CA TYR A 533 0.26 18.77 -23.55
C TYR A 533 -0.15 19.85 -24.56
N VAL A 534 0.01 19.54 -25.85
CA VAL A 534 -0.43 20.38 -26.96
C VAL A 534 -1.23 19.52 -27.93
N TYR A 535 -2.49 19.88 -28.14
CA TYR A 535 -3.38 19.16 -29.05
C TYR A 535 -2.78 19.06 -30.46
N GLY A 536 -2.61 17.83 -30.95
CA GLY A 536 -2.08 17.53 -32.29
C GLY A 536 -0.56 17.39 -32.38
N LYS A 537 0.20 17.56 -31.29
CA LYS A 537 1.61 17.18 -31.20
C LYS A 537 1.77 15.75 -30.66
N TYR A 538 2.87 15.09 -31.01
CA TYR A 538 3.21 13.77 -30.47
C TYR A 538 3.97 13.88 -29.14
N HIS A 539 3.27 14.42 -28.14
CA HIS A 539 3.70 14.42 -26.73
C HIS A 539 2.83 13.43 -25.95
N ASP A 540 3.50 12.47 -25.30
CA ASP A 540 2.88 11.43 -24.51
C ASP A 540 3.29 11.55 -23.04
N ALA A 541 2.33 11.43 -22.13
CA ALA A 541 2.53 11.12 -20.73
C ALA A 541 1.72 9.85 -20.41
N ASP A 542 2.42 8.79 -20.02
CA ASP A 542 1.91 7.44 -19.84
C ASP A 542 1.84 7.12 -18.32
N GLN A 543 0.67 6.71 -17.82
CA GLN A 543 0.45 6.19 -16.44
C GLN A 543 -0.09 4.76 -16.46
N GLY A 544 0.19 3.96 -15.44
CA GLY A 544 -0.38 2.62 -15.27
C GLY A 544 0.68 1.53 -15.11
N PHE A 545 0.51 0.42 -15.85
CA PHE A 545 1.39 -0.75 -15.76
C PHE A 545 2.16 -1.02 -17.06
N SER A 546 3.44 -1.39 -16.94
CA SER A 546 4.30 -1.82 -18.06
C SER A 546 5.35 -2.84 -17.61
N ASP A 547 5.91 -3.56 -18.58
CA ASP A 547 7.22 -4.20 -18.48
C ASP A 547 8.31 -3.40 -19.21
N ASP A 548 9.54 -3.93 -19.22
CA ASP A 548 10.80 -3.20 -19.42
C ASP A 548 11.04 -2.45 -20.74
N GLY A 549 10.87 -2.97 -21.97
CA GLY A 549 9.93 -3.98 -22.43
C GLY A 549 8.90 -3.29 -23.32
N HIS A 550 7.95 -2.56 -22.72
CA HIS A 550 6.73 -2.07 -23.36
C HIS A 550 5.99 -3.15 -24.19
N THR A 551 6.23 -4.42 -23.85
CA THR A 551 5.62 -5.56 -24.51
C THR A 551 4.26 -5.86 -23.89
N ASN A 552 4.19 -5.81 -22.56
CA ASN A 552 2.97 -6.02 -21.80
C ASN A 552 2.63 -4.72 -21.07
N GLU A 553 1.63 -4.01 -21.59
CA GLU A 553 1.18 -2.73 -21.06
C GLU A 553 -0.31 -2.76 -20.76
N ALA A 554 -0.70 -2.09 -19.67
CA ALA A 554 -2.05 -1.69 -19.36
C ALA A 554 -1.95 -0.26 -18.83
N LYS A 555 -2.10 0.73 -19.72
CA LYS A 555 -1.75 2.13 -19.43
C LYS A 555 -2.68 3.14 -20.10
N MET A 556 -2.67 4.37 -19.60
CA MET A 556 -3.35 5.51 -20.21
C MET A 556 -2.32 6.50 -20.72
N ARG A 557 -2.46 6.92 -21.98
CA ARG A 557 -1.57 7.86 -22.67
C ARG A 557 -2.27 9.20 -22.88
N SER A 558 -1.60 10.28 -22.49
CA SER A 558 -1.89 11.68 -22.82
C SER A 558 -3.38 12.07 -22.81
N TYR A 559 -4.12 11.64 -21.78
CA TYR A 559 -5.47 12.13 -21.46
C TYR A 559 -6.49 11.92 -22.61
N ASN A 560 -6.25 10.98 -23.53
CA ASN A 560 -7.16 10.71 -24.65
C ASN A 560 -6.99 9.33 -25.33
N VAL A 561 -6.08 8.47 -24.87
CA VAL A 561 -5.92 7.12 -25.44
C VAL A 561 -5.67 6.08 -24.33
N ALA A 562 -6.57 5.11 -24.23
CA ALA A 562 -6.37 3.89 -23.45
C ALA A 562 -5.56 2.89 -24.31
N GLN A 563 -4.53 2.29 -23.73
CA GLN A 563 -3.64 1.37 -24.43
C GLN A 563 -3.47 0.07 -23.65
N PHE A 564 -3.69 -1.06 -24.34
CA PHE A 564 -3.43 -2.39 -23.78
C PHE A 564 -2.88 -3.32 -24.85
N GLN A 565 -1.89 -4.12 -24.42
CA GLN A 565 -1.02 -4.96 -25.25
C GLN A 565 -0.27 -4.21 -26.37
N ARG A 566 1.05 -4.43 -26.46
CA ARG A 566 1.78 -4.16 -27.69
C ARG A 566 3.04 -5.03 -27.81
N VAL A 567 2.96 -6.08 -28.62
CA VAL A 567 4.14 -6.80 -29.09
C VAL A 567 3.98 -7.02 -30.60
N ASN A 568 5.01 -7.00 -31.45
CA ASN A 568 6.42 -7.32 -31.22
C ASN A 568 7.36 -6.52 -32.14
N ARG A 569 8.68 -6.79 -32.02
CA ARG A 569 9.72 -6.46 -33.01
C ARG A 569 9.59 -7.22 -34.35
N ASP A 570 8.66 -8.17 -34.48
CA ASP A 570 8.44 -8.99 -35.69
C ASP A 570 7.08 -8.80 -36.40
N GLY A 571 6.16 -8.01 -35.82
CA GLY A 571 4.96 -7.52 -36.53
C GLY A 571 3.62 -7.84 -35.87
N THR A 572 3.13 -6.92 -35.03
CA THR A 572 1.73 -6.81 -34.52
C THR A 572 1.22 -7.93 -33.58
N ALA A 573 0.26 -7.68 -32.69
CA ALA A 573 -0.72 -6.59 -32.61
C ALA A 573 -0.63 -5.69 -31.36
N SER A 574 -1.27 -4.52 -31.51
CA SER A 574 -1.50 -3.50 -30.49
C SER A 574 -2.98 -3.14 -30.51
N VAL A 575 -3.63 -3.03 -29.34
CA VAL A 575 -4.99 -2.49 -29.28
C VAL A 575 -4.94 -1.11 -28.62
N VAL A 576 -5.10 -0.11 -29.48
CA VAL A 576 -5.14 1.31 -29.08
C VAL A 576 -6.60 1.73 -29.14
N MET A 577 -7.21 1.96 -27.99
CA MET A 577 -8.56 2.51 -27.91
C MET A 577 -8.47 4.03 -27.70
N GLN A 578 -8.87 4.80 -28.72
CA GLN A 578 -9.02 6.25 -28.58
C GLN A 578 -10.26 6.54 -27.75
N CYS A 579 -10.07 7.19 -26.60
CA CYS A 579 -11.10 7.41 -25.59
C CYS A 579 -11.24 8.91 -25.28
N CYS A 580 -12.47 9.42 -25.18
CA CYS A 580 -12.70 10.85 -25.06
C CYS A 580 -12.66 11.31 -23.59
N LYS A 581 -11.60 11.99 -23.12
CA LYS A 581 -11.52 12.92 -21.93
C LYS A 581 -10.10 12.93 -21.30
N PRO A 582 -9.61 14.07 -20.76
CA PRO A 582 -9.81 15.48 -21.14
C PRO A 582 -8.54 16.13 -21.76
N ALA A 583 -8.70 17.08 -22.69
CA ALA A 583 -7.58 17.69 -23.43
C ALA A 583 -7.04 18.98 -22.76
N ASN A 584 -6.42 18.87 -21.58
CA ASN A 584 -5.86 20.00 -20.81
C ASN A 584 -4.48 19.65 -20.19
N THR A 585 -3.96 20.56 -19.35
CA THR A 585 -2.69 20.43 -18.60
C THR A 585 -2.93 20.32 -17.08
N ASP A 586 -4.17 20.04 -16.67
CA ASP A 586 -4.58 20.08 -15.26
C ASP A 586 -4.18 18.79 -14.54
N TRP A 587 -4.34 18.77 -13.21
CA TRP A 587 -4.13 17.58 -12.40
C TRP A 587 -5.35 16.65 -12.49
N HIS A 588 -5.08 15.39 -12.81
CA HIS A 588 -6.08 14.34 -12.95
C HIS A 588 -5.73 13.11 -12.11
N ILE A 589 -6.75 12.37 -11.64
CA ILE A 589 -6.57 11.08 -11.00
C ILE A 589 -6.81 9.99 -12.02
N PHE A 590 -5.75 9.29 -12.41
CA PHE A 590 -5.78 8.13 -13.28
C PHE A 590 -6.03 6.85 -12.48
N ARG A 591 -6.81 5.92 -13.04
CA ARG A 591 -6.90 4.55 -12.52
C ARG A 591 -6.78 3.55 -13.65
N VAL A 592 -5.88 2.58 -13.47
CA VAL A 592 -5.84 1.37 -14.29
C VAL A 592 -6.05 0.17 -13.38
N THR A 593 -7.13 -0.57 -13.63
CA THR A 593 -7.59 -1.67 -12.80
C THR A 593 -7.44 -2.97 -13.57
N ARG A 594 -6.42 -3.77 -13.24
CA ARG A 594 -6.20 -5.09 -13.83
C ARG A 594 -7.03 -6.14 -13.08
N LEU A 595 -8.34 -6.01 -13.24
CA LEU A 595 -9.32 -6.64 -12.35
C LEU A 595 -9.21 -8.17 -12.31
N ASP A 596 -9.25 -8.81 -13.47
CA ASP A 596 -9.22 -10.26 -13.62
C ASP A 596 -8.68 -10.65 -15.01
N ALA A 597 -8.60 -11.95 -15.31
CA ALA A 597 -8.06 -12.44 -16.58
C ALA A 597 -8.97 -12.16 -17.80
N SER A 598 -10.11 -11.51 -17.59
CA SER A 598 -11.10 -11.15 -18.61
C SER A 598 -11.38 -9.65 -18.72
N ARG A 599 -10.90 -8.80 -17.78
CA ARG A 599 -11.20 -7.36 -17.75
C ARG A 599 -10.04 -6.49 -17.24
N ILE A 600 -9.77 -5.40 -17.96
CA ILE A 600 -9.06 -4.22 -17.48
C ILE A 600 -9.98 -3.00 -17.56
N LEU A 601 -10.05 -2.19 -16.50
CA LEU A 601 -10.85 -0.97 -16.45
C LEU A 601 -9.93 0.26 -16.45
N PHE A 602 -10.36 1.32 -17.13
CA PHE A 602 -9.66 2.60 -17.23
C PHE A 602 -10.57 3.74 -16.74
N GLN A 603 -10.09 4.59 -15.84
CA GLN A 603 -10.85 5.73 -15.32
C GLN A 603 -9.98 6.98 -15.19
N VAL A 604 -10.61 8.16 -15.32
CA VAL A 604 -10.03 9.48 -15.03
C VAL A 604 -11.03 10.27 -14.21
N ASP A 605 -10.62 10.82 -13.07
CA ASP A 605 -11.46 11.58 -12.12
C ASP A 605 -12.79 10.88 -11.82
N ASP A 606 -12.69 9.63 -11.37
CA ASP A 606 -13.79 8.68 -11.09
C ASP A 606 -14.66 8.30 -12.31
N SER A 607 -14.61 9.06 -13.41
CA SER A 607 -15.31 8.75 -14.66
C SER A 607 -14.73 7.49 -15.30
N PRO A 608 -15.54 6.46 -15.62
CA PRO A 608 -15.07 5.39 -16.52
C PRO A 608 -14.75 5.98 -17.89
N VAL A 609 -13.60 5.58 -18.41
CA VAL A 609 -13.07 5.99 -19.71
C VAL A 609 -13.17 4.85 -20.71
N ASP A 610 -12.76 3.63 -20.30
CA ASP A 610 -12.84 2.44 -21.15
C ASP A 610 -12.81 1.12 -20.36
N ILE A 611 -13.18 0.01 -21.02
CA ILE A 611 -13.10 -1.36 -20.51
C ILE A 611 -12.54 -2.26 -21.61
N SER A 612 -11.38 -2.87 -21.37
CA SER A 612 -10.84 -3.91 -22.24
C SER A 612 -11.23 -5.30 -21.76
N THR A 613 -11.64 -6.16 -22.71
CA THR A 613 -11.98 -7.58 -22.50
C THR A 613 -11.18 -8.55 -23.39
N THR A 614 -10.18 -8.04 -24.11
CA THR A 614 -9.32 -8.84 -25.02
C THR A 614 -7.87 -8.38 -24.89
N HIS A 615 -6.91 -9.19 -25.33
CA HIS A 615 -5.51 -8.75 -25.40
C HIS A 615 -4.96 -8.26 -24.04
N LEU A 616 -5.24 -9.01 -22.97
CA LEU A 616 -4.97 -8.62 -21.59
C LEU A 616 -3.64 -9.23 -21.12
N PRO A 617 -2.67 -8.43 -20.62
CA PRO A 617 -1.50 -8.97 -19.94
C PRO A 617 -1.91 -9.79 -18.71
N LEU A 618 -1.48 -11.05 -18.65
CA LEU A 618 -1.74 -11.95 -17.52
C LEU A 618 -0.56 -12.06 -16.54
N ILE A 619 0.62 -11.55 -16.92
CA ILE A 619 1.84 -11.55 -16.09
C ILE A 619 1.83 -10.40 -15.06
N PRO A 620 2.56 -10.50 -13.93
CA PRO A 620 2.84 -9.34 -13.09
C PRO A 620 3.55 -8.22 -13.87
N LEU A 621 3.17 -6.96 -13.63
CA LEU A 621 3.75 -5.78 -14.28
C LEU A 621 4.15 -4.74 -13.24
N SER A 622 5.18 -3.95 -13.53
CA SER A 622 5.56 -2.80 -12.70
C SER A 622 4.58 -1.64 -12.90
N VAL A 623 4.43 -0.80 -11.89
CA VAL A 623 3.91 0.56 -12.09
C VAL A 623 4.91 1.32 -12.96
N HIS A 624 4.38 2.14 -13.86
CA HIS A 624 5.13 2.74 -14.95
C HIS A 624 4.79 4.23 -15.10
N ILE A 625 5.80 5.07 -14.90
CA ILE A 625 5.74 6.51 -15.15
C ILE A 625 6.59 6.79 -16.39
N ARG A 626 6.00 7.37 -17.43
CA ARG A 626 6.76 7.71 -18.65
C ARG A 626 6.29 9.01 -19.28
N ALA A 627 7.23 9.72 -19.86
CA ALA A 627 7.01 10.80 -20.81
C ALA A 627 7.57 10.39 -22.17
N TYR A 628 7.10 10.96 -23.26
CA TYR A 628 7.70 10.77 -24.59
C TYR A 628 7.38 11.95 -25.49
N SER A 629 8.34 12.33 -26.32
CA SER A 629 8.17 13.33 -27.38
C SER A 629 8.84 12.81 -28.65
N SER A 630 8.14 12.86 -29.78
CA SER A 630 8.80 12.72 -31.08
C SER A 630 9.11 14.08 -31.73
N GLU A 631 8.72 15.19 -31.11
CA GLU A 631 8.91 16.54 -31.64
C GLU A 631 10.37 17.00 -31.39
N PRO A 632 11.14 17.39 -32.42
CA PRO A 632 12.53 17.81 -32.25
C PRO A 632 12.66 19.06 -31.36
N PHE A 633 13.55 18.98 -30.38
CA PHE A 633 13.86 20.06 -29.43
C PHE A 633 12.72 20.49 -28.48
N GLU A 634 11.55 19.82 -28.51
CA GLU A 634 10.44 20.08 -27.60
C GLU A 634 10.33 18.95 -26.56
N PRO A 635 10.54 19.24 -25.25
CA PRO A 635 10.39 18.25 -24.20
C PRO A 635 8.92 17.92 -23.94
N SER A 636 8.67 16.66 -23.57
CA SER A 636 7.42 16.23 -22.94
C SER A 636 7.71 15.83 -21.50
N ARG A 637 6.85 16.23 -20.55
CA ARG A 637 6.96 15.86 -19.14
C ARG A 637 5.73 15.13 -18.64
N ASN A 638 5.98 14.12 -17.83
CA ASN A 638 4.99 13.50 -16.97
C ASN A 638 5.32 13.90 -15.53
N VAL A 639 4.39 14.59 -14.86
CA VAL A 639 4.54 15.04 -13.48
C VAL A 639 3.53 14.31 -12.61
N VAL A 640 4.00 13.54 -11.63
CA VAL A 640 3.18 12.72 -10.74
C VAL A 640 3.37 13.19 -9.29
N ASP A 641 2.27 13.39 -8.59
CA ASP A 641 2.17 13.89 -7.21
C ASP A 641 2.16 12.73 -6.21
N TRP A 642 1.37 11.70 -6.49
CA TRP A 642 1.43 10.45 -5.75
C TRP A 642 0.95 9.28 -6.60
N ILE A 643 1.37 8.09 -6.20
CA ILE A 643 0.97 6.79 -6.71
C ILE A 643 0.54 5.92 -5.54
N LYS A 644 -0.57 5.20 -5.69
CA LYS A 644 -0.93 4.10 -4.78
C LYS A 644 -1.38 2.88 -5.59
N VAL A 645 -0.99 1.69 -5.14
CA VAL A 645 -1.48 0.43 -5.69
C VAL A 645 -2.18 -0.35 -4.59
N ARG A 646 -3.39 -0.84 -4.86
CA ARG A 646 -4.16 -1.65 -3.91
C ARG A 646 -4.76 -2.89 -4.57
N PRO A 647 -5.01 -3.96 -3.80
CA PRO A 647 -5.88 -5.03 -4.25
C PRO A 647 -7.28 -4.51 -4.56
N VAL A 648 -7.96 -5.15 -5.50
CA VAL A 648 -9.34 -4.87 -5.92
C VAL A 648 -10.12 -6.17 -6.14
N VAL A 649 -11.42 -6.12 -5.85
CA VAL A 649 -12.40 -7.14 -6.24
C VAL A 649 -13.48 -6.51 -7.13
N ALA A 650 -14.18 -7.32 -7.93
CA ALA A 650 -15.12 -6.79 -8.93
C ALA A 650 -16.37 -6.13 -8.33
N VAL A 651 -16.67 -6.43 -7.06
CA VAL A 651 -17.63 -5.71 -6.23
C VAL A 651 -16.90 -5.39 -4.91
N GLU A 652 -16.52 -4.13 -4.75
CA GLU A 652 -15.82 -3.65 -3.54
C GLU A 652 -16.64 -3.90 -2.27
N PRO A 653 -16.00 -4.17 -1.12
CA PRO A 653 -16.68 -4.26 0.16
C PRO A 653 -17.32 -2.92 0.53
N THR A 654 -18.41 -2.97 1.30
CA THR A 654 -19.05 -1.76 1.82
C THR A 654 -18.67 -1.52 3.28
N VAL A 655 -18.41 -0.28 3.64
CA VAL A 655 -18.21 0.13 5.04
C VAL A 655 -19.47 0.86 5.51
N THR A 656 -20.14 0.30 6.51
CA THR A 656 -21.37 0.86 7.08
C THR A 656 -21.17 1.32 8.52
N TRP A 657 -21.81 2.44 8.87
CA TRP A 657 -21.67 3.06 10.18
C TRP A 657 -22.72 2.54 11.16
N GLY A 658 -22.26 2.11 12.34
CA GLY A 658 -23.09 2.00 13.53
C GLY A 658 -23.48 3.38 14.10
N SER A 659 -24.34 3.37 15.11
CA SER A 659 -24.73 4.59 15.83
C SER A 659 -23.53 5.27 16.50
N GLU A 660 -23.66 6.57 16.75
CA GLU A 660 -22.72 7.31 17.59
C GLU A 660 -22.92 6.93 19.06
N GLU A 661 -21.85 6.45 19.68
CA GLU A 661 -21.78 6.13 21.10
C GLU A 661 -21.01 7.25 21.81
N MET A 662 -21.51 7.68 22.97
CA MET A 662 -20.79 8.61 23.86
C MET A 662 -20.17 7.87 25.04
N ALA A 663 -18.98 8.30 25.47
CA ALA A 663 -18.33 7.78 26.66
C ALA A 663 -19.18 8.08 27.90
N ILE A 664 -19.71 7.02 28.54
CA ILE A 664 -20.43 7.17 29.81
C ILE A 664 -19.40 7.24 30.94
N PHE A 665 -18.95 8.46 31.24
CA PHE A 665 -18.20 8.73 32.46
C PHE A 665 -19.16 8.69 33.65
N THR A 666 -19.21 7.55 34.35
CA THR A 666 -19.77 7.51 35.70
C THR A 666 -18.86 8.34 36.61
N PRO A 667 -19.38 9.38 37.29
CA PRO A 667 -18.60 10.27 38.15
C PRO A 667 -18.11 9.60 39.45
#